data_AF-A0A8C4GHY8-F1
#
_entry.id   AF-A0A8C4GHY8-F1
#
_cell.length_a   1.000
_cell.length_b   1.000
_cell.length_c   1.000
_cell.angle_alpha   90.00
_cell.angle_beta   90.00
_cell.angle_gamma   90.00
#
_symmetry.space_group_name_H-M   'P 1'
#
loop_
_entity.id
_entity.type
_entity.pdbx_description
1 polymer ?
#
loop_
_entity_poly.entity_id
_entity_poly.type
_entity_poly.pdbx_seq_one_letter_code
_entity_poly.pdbx_strand_id
1 'polypeptide(L)'
;MWTAVRAARRSLRYFRSICKSAMDSGYQQANVVVLPNHLANDFEAFCRKNPAPLPLLYRSQSGETSCQPLAKNADIRTDISQYCVYEEGRLVKTVSSLQSYSTQPRIASELQAVHHGRWSDMVCFYLGCSFGFEGRLKNAGVPVRNVEQGTNVSMYRTAVPCTPAGVFSCPLVVTMRPVPAAMLDAAVEVTHLNPLAHGAPVHIGDPGTHTHTHTHTHTHTHALHSIITLIYQYMTCHYLCVCVCVCVCVCARVCVCVALLGIQDLSRPDYGDRVEVQPGDVTVFWACGVTSIEAILSSKPSLAFSHSPGCMFLTDIPDSSPSSSMPSASESVDRPATDRNLELIPRCFLVSQNPLMYSLASQRAVATIRQLETIIGEDPGERGIRALFVQDELLRSCLALSHASSVAITTGFPTHYQHSPPDETDGPPGAIAMATMLLSLGKQVTMVTDRRALDMNQAIIDEAVRKGVLKSAVPLVTFEDRGPDSALHFLCHHGDPSKPRYDHLVAIERSGRAGDGNYYNMRGVNIKHLVDPIDDLFIAAKDIRGITTTGIGDGGNELGMGKVKERVKTLMPNGSLVACDVPADYAITAGVSNWGGYAVACGLYLLHTCPSHQRYLKKGLGLEHATRPEQLQEWTANLPSVAKEESILSTLMSCGIRSGKTGHLAMEVDGLTFHPTHSDIITRLLKVTLGATTPNL
;
A
#
# COMPACT_ATOMS: atom_id res chain seq x y z
N MET A 1 0.88 43.25 15.49
CA MET A 1 2.17 42.74 16.01
C MET A 1 3.02 42.09 14.90
N TRP A 2 2.51 41.13 14.12
CA TRP A 2 3.32 40.41 13.12
C TRP A 2 3.60 41.16 11.82
N THR A 3 2.77 42.13 11.45
CA THR A 3 3.15 43.18 10.48
C THR A 3 4.44 43.87 10.92
N ALA A 4 4.66 44.07 12.23
CA ALA A 4 5.88 44.66 12.77
C ALA A 4 7.05 43.67 12.81
N VAL A 5 6.84 42.35 12.89
CA VAL A 5 7.92 41.34 12.78
C VAL A 5 8.35 41.16 11.33
N ARG A 6 7.39 41.10 10.38
CA ARG A 6 7.69 41.15 8.94
C ARG A 6 8.39 42.49 8.60
N ALA A 7 7.94 43.62 9.14
CA ALA A 7 8.60 44.92 8.96
C ALA A 7 9.95 45.05 9.67
N ALA A 8 10.15 44.44 10.85
CA ALA A 8 11.44 44.40 11.56
C ALA A 8 12.46 43.53 10.80
N ARG A 9 11.99 42.46 10.15
CA ARG A 9 12.82 41.65 9.22
C ARG A 9 13.23 42.45 7.98
N ARG A 10 12.41 43.40 7.51
CA ARG A 10 12.80 44.35 6.44
C ARG A 10 13.95 45.28 6.84
N SER A 11 14.20 45.47 8.15
CA SER A 11 15.12 46.48 8.69
C SER A 11 16.36 45.92 9.42
N LEU A 12 16.37 44.65 9.85
CA LEU A 12 17.49 44.04 10.57
C LEU A 12 18.17 42.93 9.72
N ARG A 13 19.44 43.14 9.35
CA ARG A 13 20.31 42.17 8.64
C ARG A 13 20.80 41.00 9.53
N TYR A 14 20.12 40.68 10.63
CA TYR A 14 20.65 39.72 11.61
C TYR A 14 20.10 38.30 11.42
N PHE A 15 21.06 37.40 11.14
CA PHE A 15 20.95 36.02 10.68
C PHE A 15 20.35 35.03 11.71
N ARG A 16 19.66 34.00 11.19
CA ARG A 16 19.31 32.67 11.78
C ARG A 16 18.57 32.61 13.14
N SER A 17 18.79 33.52 14.09
CA SER A 17 18.24 33.43 15.45
C SER A 17 16.72 33.72 15.53
N ILE A 18 16.15 34.47 14.59
CA ILE A 18 14.73 34.87 14.60
C ILE A 18 13.81 33.78 14.00
N CYS A 19 14.33 32.85 13.19
CA CYS A 19 13.54 31.68 12.79
C CYS A 19 13.22 30.80 14.00
N LYS A 20 14.16 30.68 14.94
CA LYS A 20 13.97 29.95 16.21
C LYS A 20 12.96 30.63 17.14
N SER A 21 12.91 31.97 17.19
CA SER A 21 11.94 32.69 18.02
C SER A 21 10.53 32.78 17.41
N ALA A 22 10.39 32.61 16.10
CA ALA A 22 9.08 32.49 15.44
C ALA A 22 8.47 31.08 15.61
N MET A 23 9.30 30.06 15.83
CA MET A 23 8.87 28.68 16.11
C MET A 23 8.03 28.56 17.40
N ASP A 24 8.27 29.40 18.41
CA ASP A 24 7.52 29.43 19.67
C ASP A 24 6.23 30.30 19.61
N SER A 25 5.92 30.91 18.46
CA SER A 25 4.90 31.97 18.38
C SER A 25 3.47 31.54 17.99
N GLY A 26 3.27 30.28 17.55
CA GLY A 26 1.94 29.69 17.31
C GLY A 26 1.20 30.18 16.07
N TYR A 27 1.90 30.57 14.99
CA TYR A 27 1.31 30.99 13.71
C TYR A 27 1.81 30.12 12.54
N GLN A 28 0.90 29.85 11.60
CA GLN A 28 1.15 29.03 10.43
C GLN A 28 2.23 29.64 9.55
N GLN A 29 3.10 28.78 9.03
CA GLN A 29 4.13 29.14 8.07
C GLN A 29 3.86 28.48 6.72
N ALA A 30 4.25 29.17 5.64
CA ALA A 30 4.08 28.69 4.28
C ALA A 30 5.42 28.57 3.57
N ASN A 31 5.61 27.45 2.88
CA ASN A 31 6.61 27.34 1.83
C ASN A 31 6.15 28.21 0.64
N VAL A 32 7.10 28.88 -0.01
CA VAL A 32 6.79 29.74 -1.15
C VAL A 32 7.54 29.29 -2.39
N VAL A 33 6.79 29.23 -3.50
CA VAL A 33 7.28 29.08 -4.87
C VAL A 33 6.72 30.21 -5.73
N VAL A 34 7.54 30.79 -6.58
CA VAL A 34 7.14 31.83 -7.53
C VAL A 34 7.57 31.39 -8.92
N LEU A 35 6.60 31.35 -9.84
CA LEU A 35 6.76 30.84 -11.19
C LEU A 35 6.21 31.83 -12.22
N PRO A 36 6.69 31.78 -13.47
CA PRO A 36 6.07 32.49 -14.58
C PRO A 36 4.62 32.08 -14.77
N ASN A 37 3.76 33.03 -15.15
CA ASN A 37 2.30 32.83 -15.24
C ASN A 37 1.91 31.70 -16.20
N HIS A 38 2.67 31.50 -17.28
CA HIS A 38 2.41 30.40 -18.23
C HIS A 38 2.56 29.00 -17.62
N LEU A 39 3.30 28.85 -16.50
CA LEU A 39 3.43 27.59 -15.76
C LEU A 39 2.44 27.46 -14.60
N ALA A 40 1.70 28.52 -14.27
CA ALA A 40 0.92 28.59 -13.05
C ALA A 40 -0.23 27.57 -13.01
N ASN A 41 -0.92 27.36 -14.13
CA ASN A 41 -2.04 26.40 -14.20
C ASN A 41 -1.54 24.95 -14.08
N ASP A 42 -0.41 24.63 -14.72
CA ASP A 42 0.24 23.32 -14.61
C ASP A 42 0.68 23.04 -13.17
N PHE A 43 1.29 24.04 -12.52
CA PHE A 43 1.75 23.89 -11.13
C PHE A 43 0.59 23.75 -10.15
N GLU A 44 -0.51 24.49 -10.35
CA GLU A 44 -1.71 24.32 -9.52
C GLU A 44 -2.32 22.92 -9.69
N ALA A 45 -2.42 22.43 -10.93
CA ALA A 45 -2.87 21.06 -11.20
C ALA A 45 -1.92 20.03 -10.56
N PHE A 46 -0.60 20.29 -10.58
CA PHE A 46 0.39 19.45 -9.92
C PHE A 46 0.21 19.43 -8.40
N CYS A 47 -0.03 20.58 -7.76
CA CYS A 47 -0.31 20.66 -6.33
C CYS A 47 -1.58 19.88 -5.95
N ARG A 48 -2.67 20.06 -6.71
CA ARG A 48 -3.94 19.36 -6.47
C ARG A 48 -3.83 17.84 -6.61
N LYS A 49 -2.98 17.34 -7.51
CA LYS A 49 -2.72 15.89 -7.65
C LYS A 49 -1.73 15.36 -6.61
N ASN A 50 -1.04 16.22 -5.87
CA ASN A 50 -0.04 15.83 -4.88
C ASN A 50 -0.24 16.61 -3.56
N PRO A 51 -1.43 16.49 -2.93
CA PRO A 51 -1.82 17.36 -1.83
C PRO A 51 -0.99 17.15 -0.55
N ALA A 52 -0.45 15.95 -0.31
CA ALA A 52 0.39 15.72 0.87
C ALA A 52 1.73 16.50 0.83
N PRO A 53 2.55 16.42 -0.23
CA PRO A 53 3.76 17.24 -0.31
C PRO A 53 3.49 18.70 -0.68
N LEU A 54 2.37 19.01 -1.38
CA LEU A 54 2.09 20.35 -1.92
C LEU A 54 0.69 20.86 -1.54
N PRO A 55 0.38 20.99 -0.23
CA PRO A 55 -0.93 21.50 0.21
C PRO A 55 -1.06 22.97 -0.18
N LEU A 56 -1.83 23.28 -1.22
CA LEU A 56 -1.95 24.65 -1.72
C LEU A 56 -2.85 25.50 -0.80
N LEU A 57 -2.26 26.47 -0.11
CA LEU A 57 -3.00 27.42 0.75
C LEU A 57 -3.52 28.61 -0.05
N TYR A 58 -2.69 29.13 -0.95
CA TYR A 58 -3.04 30.30 -1.76
C TYR A 58 -2.24 30.38 -3.05
N ARG A 59 -2.91 30.77 -4.13
CA ARG A 59 -2.34 31.14 -5.43
C ARG A 59 -2.62 32.62 -5.68
N SER A 60 -1.59 33.42 -5.89
CA SER A 60 -1.74 34.84 -6.21
C SER A 60 -2.20 35.06 -7.66
N GLN A 61 -2.67 36.27 -7.96
CA GLN A 61 -2.75 36.72 -9.35
C GLN A 61 -1.35 36.99 -9.92
N SER A 62 -1.23 37.05 -11.24
CA SER A 62 0.02 37.42 -11.90
C SER A 62 0.42 38.85 -11.51
N GLY A 63 1.66 39.03 -11.05
CA GLY A 63 2.18 40.32 -10.57
C GLY A 63 1.76 40.71 -9.17
N GLU A 64 0.85 39.98 -8.54
CA GLU A 64 0.44 40.25 -7.16
C GLU A 64 1.60 39.97 -6.19
N THR A 65 1.79 40.89 -5.25
CA THR A 65 2.81 40.79 -4.19
C THR A 65 2.21 40.49 -2.82
N SER A 66 0.91 40.73 -2.67
CA SER A 66 0.14 40.46 -1.47
C SER A 66 -0.34 39.02 -1.39
N CYS A 67 -0.83 38.64 -0.21
CA CYS A 67 -1.53 37.38 0.03
C CYS A 67 -2.59 37.60 1.11
N GLN A 68 -3.56 38.47 0.85
CA GLN A 68 -4.54 38.93 1.84
C GLN A 68 -5.23 37.80 2.65
N PRO A 69 -5.57 36.63 2.06
CA PRO A 69 -6.15 35.52 2.84
C PRO A 69 -5.21 34.95 3.91
N LEU A 70 -3.89 35.04 3.71
CA LEU A 70 -2.88 34.50 4.62
C LEU A 70 -2.25 35.55 5.51
N ALA A 71 -2.05 36.78 5.01
CA ALA A 71 -1.41 37.84 5.76
C ALA A 71 -1.79 39.24 5.24
N LYS A 72 -2.13 40.13 6.17
CA LYS A 72 -2.39 41.54 5.87
C LYS A 72 -1.08 42.29 5.67
N ASN A 73 -1.08 43.20 4.68
CA ASN A 73 0.05 44.08 4.32
C ASN A 73 1.35 43.33 3.99
N ALA A 74 1.22 42.10 3.48
CA ALA A 74 2.36 41.30 3.05
C ALA A 74 2.92 41.81 1.72
N ASP A 75 4.24 41.77 1.60
CA ASP A 75 4.96 41.89 0.32
C ASP A 75 5.94 40.73 0.21
N ILE A 76 5.60 39.76 -0.64
CA ILE A 76 6.37 38.53 -0.80
C ILE A 76 7.77 38.75 -1.34
N ARG A 77 8.10 39.94 -1.84
CA ARG A 77 9.45 40.24 -2.32
C ARG A 77 10.40 40.54 -1.18
N THR A 78 9.89 40.85 0.02
CA THR A 78 10.71 41.28 1.17
C THR A 78 10.42 40.53 2.46
N ASP A 79 9.30 39.82 2.55
CA ASP A 79 8.81 39.30 3.83
C ASP A 79 9.35 37.92 4.22
N ILE A 80 10.09 37.27 3.32
CA ILE A 80 10.98 36.13 3.60
C ILE A 80 12.43 36.62 3.79
N SER A 81 13.15 36.00 4.72
CA SER A 81 14.54 36.36 5.07
C SER A 81 15.58 36.01 4.00
N GLN A 82 15.35 34.94 3.23
CA GLN A 82 16.24 34.50 2.16
C GLN A 82 15.46 33.74 1.09
N TYR A 83 15.68 34.13 -0.17
CA TYR A 83 15.11 33.51 -1.36
C TYR A 83 16.20 32.79 -2.14
N CYS A 84 15.81 31.72 -2.81
CA CYS A 84 16.57 31.04 -3.83
C CYS A 84 16.11 31.51 -5.22
N VAL A 85 17.05 31.87 -6.08
CA VAL A 85 16.81 32.25 -7.48
C VAL A 85 17.24 31.11 -8.39
N TYR A 86 16.31 30.64 -9.22
CA TYR A 86 16.55 29.57 -10.18
C TYR A 86 16.45 30.11 -11.61
N GLU A 87 17.42 29.76 -12.46
CA GLU A 87 17.41 30.04 -13.89
C GLU A 87 17.68 28.74 -14.63
N GLU A 88 16.86 28.43 -15.64
CA GLU A 88 16.91 27.17 -16.41
C GLU A 88 16.93 25.91 -15.50
N GLY A 89 16.17 25.96 -14.40
CA GLY A 89 16.10 24.88 -13.41
C GLY A 89 17.35 24.69 -12.55
N ARG A 90 18.25 25.67 -12.48
CA ARG A 90 19.45 25.61 -11.63
C ARG A 90 19.43 26.73 -10.59
N LEU A 91 19.77 26.41 -9.34
CA LEU A 91 19.98 27.42 -8.30
C LEU A 91 21.19 28.27 -8.68
N VAL A 92 20.98 29.56 -8.98
CA VAL A 92 22.05 30.49 -9.39
C VAL A 92 22.59 31.27 -8.20
N LYS A 93 21.69 31.72 -7.30
CA LYS A 93 22.06 32.55 -6.15
C LYS A 93 20.97 32.57 -5.09
N THR A 94 21.35 32.97 -3.88
CA THR A 94 20.42 33.34 -2.82
C THR A 94 20.41 34.84 -2.61
N VAL A 95 19.24 35.44 -2.40
CA VAL A 95 19.07 36.88 -2.18
C VAL A 95 18.22 37.14 -0.95
N SER A 96 18.40 38.28 -0.29
CA SER A 96 17.57 38.68 0.85
C SER A 96 16.29 39.43 0.45
N SER A 97 16.13 39.75 -0.83
CA SER A 97 14.98 40.48 -1.37
C SER A 97 14.84 40.23 -2.87
N LEU A 98 13.60 40.17 -3.33
CA LEU A 98 13.24 40.08 -4.76
C LEU A 98 12.87 41.45 -5.36
N GLN A 99 13.05 42.57 -4.63
CA GLN A 99 12.71 43.90 -5.16
C GLN A 99 13.47 44.25 -6.45
N SER A 100 14.70 43.77 -6.63
CA SER A 100 15.49 43.98 -7.85
C SER A 100 14.82 43.42 -9.11
N TYR A 101 13.86 42.49 -8.96
CA TYR A 101 13.09 41.89 -10.05
C TYR A 101 11.79 42.64 -10.36
N SER A 102 11.53 43.77 -9.69
CA SER A 102 10.30 44.56 -9.82
C SER A 102 10.35 45.66 -10.90
N THR A 103 11.53 46.13 -11.30
CA THR A 103 11.68 47.30 -12.18
C THR A 103 11.98 46.95 -13.64
N GLN A 104 11.42 47.72 -14.57
CA GLN A 104 11.84 47.76 -15.98
C GLN A 104 13.35 48.10 -16.10
N PRO A 105 14.11 47.50 -17.04
CA PRO A 105 15.43 48.03 -17.37
C PRO A 105 15.24 49.45 -17.93
N ARG A 106 15.81 50.46 -17.28
CA ARG A 106 15.64 51.86 -17.71
C ARG A 106 16.49 52.23 -18.92
N ILE A 107 17.40 51.40 -19.39
CA ILE A 107 18.11 51.60 -20.66
C ILE A 107 18.51 50.23 -21.19
N ALA A 108 18.00 49.84 -22.36
CA ALA A 108 18.61 48.81 -23.19
C ALA A 108 18.58 49.32 -24.63
N SER A 109 19.77 49.63 -25.15
CA SER A 109 20.00 49.65 -26.59
C SER A 109 19.42 48.38 -27.20
N GLU A 110 18.65 48.56 -28.26
CA GLU A 110 17.92 47.53 -28.97
C GLU A 110 18.82 46.39 -29.41
N LEU A 111 18.21 45.19 -29.47
CA LEU A 111 18.71 43.89 -29.90
C LEU A 111 19.11 42.96 -28.73
N GLN A 112 18.20 42.00 -28.44
CA GLN A 112 18.33 40.79 -27.61
C GLN A 112 17.86 40.79 -26.14
N ALA A 113 17.04 41.75 -25.68
CA ALA A 113 16.36 41.61 -24.38
C ALA A 113 15.03 40.84 -24.51
N VAL A 114 15.12 39.50 -24.49
CA VAL A 114 13.96 38.62 -24.38
C VAL A 114 13.16 38.97 -23.10
N HIS A 115 11.83 39.11 -23.20
CA HIS A 115 10.89 39.58 -22.17
C HIS A 115 10.80 38.76 -20.87
N HIS A 116 11.75 37.88 -20.57
CA HIS A 116 11.63 36.88 -19.52
C HIS A 116 12.14 37.44 -18.18
N GLY A 117 11.25 37.49 -17.17
CA GLY A 117 11.64 37.77 -15.79
C GLY A 117 11.06 39.03 -15.13
N ARG A 118 10.03 39.66 -15.70
CA ARG A 118 9.30 40.77 -15.03
C ARG A 118 8.39 40.23 -13.93
N TRP A 119 8.38 40.89 -12.76
CA TRP A 119 7.46 40.53 -11.67
C TRP A 119 5.98 40.51 -12.11
N SER A 120 5.57 41.37 -13.05
CA SER A 120 4.19 41.42 -13.55
C SER A 120 3.69 40.10 -14.15
N ASP A 121 4.59 39.21 -14.58
CA ASP A 121 4.29 37.88 -15.13
C ASP A 121 4.55 36.75 -14.12
N MET A 122 4.76 37.06 -12.84
CA MET A 122 5.06 36.08 -11.81
C MET A 122 3.82 35.75 -10.97
N VAL A 123 3.63 34.48 -10.66
CA VAL A 123 2.58 33.96 -9.80
C VAL A 123 3.21 33.33 -8.57
N CYS A 124 2.72 33.69 -7.39
CA CYS A 124 3.18 33.18 -6.11
C CYS A 124 2.26 32.07 -5.61
N PHE A 125 2.85 30.97 -5.17
CA PHE A 125 2.20 29.82 -4.57
C PHE A 125 2.65 29.71 -3.12
N TYR A 126 1.69 29.75 -2.21
CA TYR A 126 1.89 29.52 -0.79
C TYR A 126 1.42 28.12 -0.48
N LEU A 127 2.36 27.28 -0.09
CA LEU A 127 2.13 25.88 0.21
C LEU A 127 2.20 25.69 1.72
N GLY A 128 1.25 24.95 2.26
CA GLY A 128 1.21 24.57 3.66
C GLY A 128 2.50 23.87 4.03
N CYS A 129 3.04 24.27 5.17
CA CYS A 129 4.18 23.60 5.76
C CYS A 129 3.70 22.76 6.93
N SER A 130 4.48 21.76 7.31
CA SER A 130 4.26 21.00 8.54
C SER A 130 4.52 21.81 9.83
N PHE A 131 4.51 23.15 9.83
CA PHE A 131 4.64 23.88 11.10
C PHE A 131 3.33 23.81 11.90
N GLY A 132 3.47 23.48 13.19
CA GLY A 132 2.44 22.87 14.04
C GLY A 132 2.69 21.37 14.33
N PHE A 133 3.42 20.67 13.45
CA PHE A 133 3.74 19.24 13.58
C PHE A 133 4.60 18.90 14.79
N GLU A 134 5.71 19.62 14.99
CA GLU A 134 6.64 19.37 16.10
C GLU A 134 6.00 19.75 17.44
N GLY A 135 5.17 20.81 17.46
CA GLY A 135 4.37 21.18 18.62
C GLY A 135 3.35 20.10 18.98
N ARG A 136 2.64 19.53 18.00
CA ARG A 136 1.70 18.43 18.24
C ARG A 136 2.38 17.17 18.75
N LEU A 137 3.52 16.79 18.17
CA LEU A 137 4.32 15.66 18.66
C LEU A 137 4.80 15.89 20.09
N LYS A 138 5.37 17.06 20.38
CA LYS A 138 5.84 17.43 21.72
C LYS A 138 4.72 17.45 22.75
N ASN A 139 3.54 18.00 22.40
CA ASN A 139 2.36 18.01 23.26
C ASN A 139 1.82 16.61 23.54
N ALA A 140 1.99 15.68 22.61
CA ALA A 140 1.67 14.26 22.79
C ALA A 140 2.77 13.47 23.53
N GLY A 141 3.87 14.13 23.94
CA GLY A 141 5.01 13.49 24.59
C GLY A 141 5.94 12.73 23.64
N VAL A 142 5.75 12.83 22.33
CA VAL A 142 6.61 12.22 21.32
C VAL A 142 7.88 13.06 21.16
N PRO A 143 9.08 12.49 21.36
CA PRO A 143 10.33 13.24 21.23
C PRO A 143 10.57 13.68 19.79
N VAL A 144 11.08 14.91 19.63
CA VAL A 144 11.42 15.48 18.31
C VAL A 144 12.94 15.60 18.25
N ARG A 145 13.60 14.52 17.79
CA ARG A 145 15.06 14.35 17.89
C ARG A 145 15.87 15.47 17.25
N ASN A 146 15.43 16.01 16.11
CA ASN A 146 16.10 17.15 15.46
C ASN A 146 16.09 18.41 16.35
N VAL A 147 14.99 18.64 17.08
CA VAL A 147 14.88 19.78 18.02
C VAL A 147 15.78 19.56 19.24
N GLU A 148 15.79 18.34 19.80
CA GLU A 148 16.67 17.96 20.92
C GLU A 148 18.15 18.12 20.56
N GLN A 149 18.52 17.79 19.32
CA GLN A 149 19.89 17.86 18.79
C GLN A 149 20.26 19.24 18.25
N GLY A 150 19.30 20.17 18.13
CA GLY A 150 19.55 21.51 17.59
C GLY A 150 19.89 21.55 16.09
N THR A 151 19.43 20.54 15.33
CA THR A 151 19.70 20.37 13.90
C THR A 151 18.45 20.59 13.05
N ASN A 152 18.61 20.85 11.76
CA ASN A 152 17.49 20.81 10.83
C ASN A 152 17.06 19.36 10.60
N VAL A 153 15.77 19.14 10.36
CA VAL A 153 15.24 17.81 10.06
C VAL A 153 15.88 17.23 8.79
N SER A 154 16.20 15.94 8.81
CA SER A 154 16.72 15.22 7.65
C SER A 154 15.63 15.08 6.58
N MET A 155 15.99 15.41 5.33
CA MET A 155 15.08 15.30 4.18
C MET A 155 15.73 14.48 3.06
N TYR A 156 14.93 13.65 2.40
CA TYR A 156 15.40 12.72 1.38
C TYR A 156 14.52 12.77 0.15
N ARG A 157 15.16 12.74 -1.01
CA ARG A 157 14.54 12.46 -2.29
C ARG A 157 14.26 10.96 -2.37
N THR A 158 13.01 10.61 -2.66
CA THR A 158 12.57 9.21 -2.73
C THR A 158 12.59 8.69 -4.17
N ALA A 159 12.48 7.38 -4.35
CA ALA A 159 12.19 6.75 -5.62
C ALA A 159 10.70 6.83 -6.02
N VAL A 160 9.84 7.37 -5.15
CA VAL A 160 8.40 7.48 -5.38
C VAL A 160 8.13 8.72 -6.23
N PRO A 161 7.60 8.58 -7.46
CA PRO A 161 7.28 9.74 -8.30
C PRO A 161 5.99 10.42 -7.83
N CYS A 162 5.96 11.75 -7.85
CA CYS A 162 4.71 12.49 -7.77
C CYS A 162 3.83 12.23 -8.98
N THR A 163 2.51 12.39 -8.83
CA THR A 163 1.57 12.28 -9.95
C THR A 163 1.78 13.48 -10.89
N PRO A 164 2.17 13.27 -12.17
CA PRO A 164 2.53 14.36 -13.06
C PRO A 164 1.33 15.22 -13.47
N ALA A 165 1.59 16.50 -13.75
CA ALA A 165 0.62 17.43 -14.32
C ALA A 165 1.33 18.50 -15.17
N GLY A 166 0.91 18.64 -16.43
CA GLY A 166 1.55 19.55 -17.36
C GLY A 166 3.04 19.24 -17.51
N VAL A 167 3.88 20.28 -17.39
CA VAL A 167 5.34 20.13 -17.43
C VAL A 167 5.98 19.59 -16.14
N PHE A 168 5.23 19.48 -15.04
CA PHE A 168 5.77 19.11 -13.73
C PHE A 168 5.75 17.59 -13.51
N SER A 169 6.92 17.04 -13.24
CA SER A 169 7.14 15.64 -12.86
C SER A 169 8.44 15.53 -12.07
N CYS A 170 8.35 15.11 -10.80
CA CYS A 170 9.50 15.02 -9.91
C CYS A 170 9.32 13.92 -8.85
N PRO A 171 10.41 13.47 -8.20
CA PRO A 171 10.31 12.58 -7.05
C PRO A 171 9.69 13.28 -5.84
N LEU A 172 8.94 12.52 -5.04
CA LEU A 172 8.50 12.94 -3.72
C LEU A 172 9.71 13.16 -2.80
N VAL A 173 9.73 14.27 -2.09
CA VAL A 173 10.67 14.52 -0.98
C VAL A 173 9.97 14.28 0.34
N VAL A 174 10.66 13.63 1.26
CA VAL A 174 10.17 13.32 2.61
C VAL A 174 11.07 13.89 3.69
N THR A 175 10.51 14.21 4.85
CA THR A 175 11.25 14.40 6.10
C THR A 175 11.28 13.10 6.88
N MET A 176 12.39 12.79 7.54
CA MET A 176 12.52 11.63 8.44
C MET A 176 12.62 12.11 9.88
N ARG A 177 11.88 11.46 10.79
CA ARG A 177 12.07 11.62 12.23
C ARG A 177 12.13 10.26 12.93
N PRO A 178 13.10 10.05 13.83
CA PRO A 178 13.10 8.90 14.71
C PRO A 178 12.00 9.03 15.77
N VAL A 179 11.17 8.00 15.92
CA VAL A 179 10.07 7.95 16.89
C VAL A 179 10.18 6.66 17.70
N PRO A 180 10.18 6.69 19.04
CA PRO A 180 10.16 5.48 19.85
C PRO A 180 9.02 4.54 19.43
N ALA A 181 9.28 3.25 19.27
CA ALA A 181 8.27 2.30 18.79
C ALA A 181 6.95 2.34 19.58
N ALA A 182 7.04 2.53 20.91
CA ALA A 182 5.88 2.64 21.81
C ALA A 182 5.04 3.91 21.62
N MET A 183 5.55 4.90 20.89
CA MET A 183 4.91 6.20 20.65
C MET A 183 4.42 6.36 19.20
N LEU A 184 4.52 5.32 18.36
CA LEU A 184 4.09 5.39 16.96
C LEU A 184 2.59 5.71 16.83
N ASP A 185 1.73 5.08 17.63
CA ASP A 185 0.28 5.38 17.62
C ASP A 185 0.01 6.86 17.92
N ALA A 186 0.63 7.39 18.98
CA ALA A 186 0.49 8.81 19.34
C ALA A 186 0.99 9.73 18.22
N ALA A 187 2.13 9.41 17.62
CA ALA A 187 2.70 10.20 16.52
C ALA A 187 1.79 10.20 15.29
N VAL A 188 1.22 9.06 14.91
CA VAL A 188 0.33 8.94 13.76
C VAL A 188 -0.99 9.67 14.05
N GLU A 189 -1.58 9.49 15.23
CA GLU A 189 -2.87 10.07 15.61
C GLU A 189 -2.83 11.61 15.54
N VAL A 190 -1.81 12.24 16.12
CA VAL A 190 -1.72 13.72 16.16
C VAL A 190 -1.31 14.34 14.83
N THR A 191 -0.74 13.55 13.91
CA THR A 191 -0.28 14.02 12.58
C THR A 191 -1.25 13.72 11.46
N HIS A 192 -2.15 12.74 11.62
CA HIS A 192 -3.10 12.31 10.59
C HIS A 192 -4.13 13.38 10.21
N LEU A 193 -4.67 14.11 11.20
CA LEU A 193 -5.72 15.13 11.03
C LEU A 193 -5.15 16.49 10.63
N ASN A 194 -4.60 16.60 9.42
CA ASN A 194 -4.24 17.90 8.86
C ASN A 194 -4.35 17.96 7.32
N PRO A 195 -5.54 18.24 6.76
CA PRO A 195 -5.71 18.42 5.31
C PRO A 195 -4.98 19.67 4.76
N LEU A 196 -4.55 20.60 5.63
CA LEU A 196 -3.86 21.84 5.25
C LEU A 196 -2.34 21.80 5.46
N ALA A 197 -1.76 20.65 5.82
CA ALA A 197 -0.32 20.46 5.98
C ALA A 197 0.13 19.07 5.51
N HIS A 198 1.42 18.79 5.62
CA HIS A 198 1.95 17.44 5.46
C HIS A 198 1.37 16.55 6.57
N GLY A 199 0.21 15.93 6.30
CA GLY A 199 -0.63 15.19 7.27
C GLY A 199 -0.04 13.85 7.72
N ALA A 200 -0.79 12.76 7.55
CA ALA A 200 -0.36 11.41 7.96
C ALA A 200 1.05 11.02 7.44
N PRO A 201 1.80 10.16 8.16
CA PRO A 201 3.04 9.59 7.65
C PRO A 201 2.84 8.93 6.29
N VAL A 202 3.86 9.00 5.45
CA VAL A 202 3.89 8.31 4.14
C VAL A 202 4.59 6.96 4.23
N HIS A 203 5.45 6.76 5.23
CA HIS A 203 6.15 5.50 5.47
C HIS A 203 6.63 5.39 6.92
N ILE A 204 6.63 4.18 7.47
CA ILE A 204 7.10 3.88 8.83
C ILE A 204 7.93 2.60 8.79
N GLY A 205 9.19 2.69 9.24
CA GLY A 205 10.16 1.60 9.22
C GLY A 205 11.28 1.85 8.23
N ASP A 206 11.85 0.76 7.73
CA ASP A 206 12.98 0.71 6.81
C ASP A 206 12.66 1.42 5.48
N PRO A 207 13.47 2.38 5.02
CA PRO A 207 13.18 3.15 3.82
C PRO A 207 13.86 2.65 2.54
N GLY A 208 14.59 1.53 2.58
CA GLY A 208 15.47 1.04 1.51
C GLY A 208 14.78 0.73 0.17
N THR A 209 15.51 0.25 -0.83
CA THR A 209 14.88 -0.26 -2.07
C THR A 209 14.69 -1.77 -2.03
N HIS A 210 13.54 -2.23 -2.52
CA HIS A 210 13.46 -3.44 -3.33
C HIS A 210 13.01 -2.99 -4.73
N THR A 211 13.92 -3.02 -5.71
CA THR A 211 13.55 -2.70 -7.09
C THR A 211 12.89 -3.91 -7.73
N HIS A 212 11.57 -3.86 -7.91
CA HIS A 212 10.87 -4.75 -8.82
C HIS A 212 10.80 -4.09 -10.19
N THR A 213 11.68 -4.48 -11.11
CA THR A 213 11.50 -4.24 -12.54
C THR A 213 10.81 -5.46 -13.14
N HIS A 214 9.53 -5.34 -13.47
CA HIS A 214 8.81 -6.37 -14.22
C HIS A 214 8.56 -5.90 -15.65
N THR A 215 8.93 -6.75 -16.60
CA THR A 215 8.61 -6.62 -18.03
C THR A 215 7.37 -7.48 -18.29
N HIS A 216 6.26 -6.88 -18.73
CA HIS A 216 5.07 -7.64 -19.14
C HIS A 216 5.07 -7.91 -20.65
N THR A 217 4.73 -9.15 -21.02
CA THR A 217 4.39 -9.52 -22.39
C THR A 217 2.88 -9.83 -22.42
N HIS A 218 2.09 -9.00 -23.11
CA HIS A 218 0.67 -9.31 -23.38
C HIS A 218 0.57 -10.06 -24.69
N THR A 219 -0.01 -11.27 -24.67
CA THR A 219 -0.43 -11.98 -25.88
C THR A 219 -1.92 -11.70 -26.09
N HIS A 220 -2.26 -10.82 -27.04
CA HIS A 220 -3.65 -10.63 -27.47
C HIS A 220 -3.98 -11.64 -28.58
N THR A 221 -4.75 -12.67 -28.24
CA THR A 221 -5.37 -13.56 -29.24
C THR A 221 -6.68 -12.92 -29.71
N HIS A 222 -6.64 -12.17 -30.82
CA HIS A 222 -7.86 -11.73 -31.48
C HIS A 222 -8.48 -12.91 -32.24
N ALA A 223 -9.53 -13.50 -31.69
CA ALA A 223 -10.41 -14.41 -32.43
C ALA A 223 -11.26 -13.57 -33.41
N LEU A 224 -10.79 -13.43 -34.65
CA LEU A 224 -11.60 -12.89 -35.74
C LEU A 224 -12.68 -13.92 -36.10
N HIS A 225 -13.92 -13.63 -35.70
CA HIS A 225 -15.11 -14.35 -36.15
C HIS A 225 -15.15 -14.35 -37.69
N SER A 226 -15.21 -15.55 -38.26
CA SER A 226 -15.24 -15.80 -39.69
C SER A 226 -16.57 -15.37 -40.33
N ILE A 227 -16.50 -14.46 -41.29
CA ILE A 227 -17.49 -14.34 -42.37
C ILE A 227 -16.67 -14.33 -43.66
N ILE A 228 -16.80 -15.36 -44.49
CA ILE A 228 -16.85 -15.28 -45.96
C ILE A 228 -17.14 -16.68 -46.54
N THR A 229 -18.21 -16.71 -47.32
CA THR A 229 -18.81 -17.79 -48.09
C THR A 229 -17.98 -18.13 -49.34
N LEU A 230 -18.03 -19.40 -49.76
CA LEU A 230 -17.67 -20.04 -51.06
C LEU A 230 -16.86 -19.24 -52.11
N ILE A 231 -15.81 -19.89 -52.66
CA ILE A 231 -15.67 -20.20 -54.11
C ILE A 231 -14.60 -21.30 -54.33
N TYR A 232 -14.89 -22.16 -55.30
CA TYR A 232 -14.23 -23.39 -55.76
C TYR A 232 -12.84 -23.20 -56.43
N GLN A 233 -12.02 -24.25 -56.35
CA GLN A 233 -11.01 -24.74 -57.32
C GLN A 233 -9.82 -23.83 -57.72
N TYR A 234 -8.61 -24.19 -57.29
CA TYR A 234 -7.56 -24.87 -58.08
C TYR A 234 -6.27 -24.97 -57.26
N MET A 235 -5.63 -26.14 -57.28
CA MET A 235 -4.36 -26.40 -56.63
C MET A 235 -3.21 -25.75 -57.39
N THR A 236 -2.52 -24.80 -56.77
CA THR A 236 -1.13 -24.45 -57.08
C THR A 236 -0.37 -24.21 -55.78
N CYS A 237 0.69 -24.98 -55.59
CA CYS A 237 1.62 -24.88 -54.47
C CYS A 237 2.50 -23.63 -54.67
N HIS A 238 2.19 -22.55 -53.96
CA HIS A 238 3.09 -21.44 -53.77
C HIS A 238 3.42 -21.32 -52.28
N TYR A 239 4.71 -21.40 -51.96
CA TYR A 239 5.26 -21.01 -50.66
C TYR A 239 4.90 -19.56 -50.39
N LEU A 240 3.79 -19.32 -49.68
CA LEU A 240 3.44 -18.01 -49.18
C LEU A 240 4.13 -17.83 -47.83
N CYS A 241 5.24 -17.09 -47.85
CA CYS A 241 5.88 -16.59 -46.63
C CYS A 241 4.95 -15.54 -46.03
N VAL A 242 4.07 -15.95 -45.12
CA VAL A 242 3.24 -15.02 -44.34
C VAL A 242 4.14 -14.42 -43.26
N CYS A 243 4.68 -13.24 -43.52
CA CYS A 243 5.23 -12.39 -42.48
C CYS A 243 4.09 -12.00 -41.53
N VAL A 244 3.90 -12.78 -40.46
CA VAL A 244 3.15 -12.32 -39.30
C VAL A 244 3.99 -11.24 -38.65
N CYS A 245 3.72 -9.97 -38.97
CA CYS A 245 4.20 -8.86 -38.17
C CYS A 245 3.58 -8.99 -36.78
N VAL A 246 4.30 -9.65 -35.86
CA VAL A 246 4.04 -9.52 -34.44
C VAL A 246 4.44 -8.09 -34.08
N CYS A 247 3.49 -7.17 -34.18
CA CYS A 247 3.65 -5.85 -33.55
C CYS A 247 3.71 -6.10 -32.03
N VAL A 248 4.92 -6.25 -31.51
CA VAL A 248 5.18 -6.16 -30.07
C VAL A 248 5.01 -4.69 -29.71
N CYS A 249 3.77 -4.28 -29.44
CA CYS A 249 3.53 -3.05 -28.71
C CYS A 249 4.04 -3.27 -27.28
N VAL A 250 5.29 -2.85 -27.02
CA VAL A 250 5.80 -2.72 -25.66
C VAL A 250 5.07 -1.55 -25.01
N CYS A 251 3.86 -1.79 -24.52
CA CYS A 251 3.23 -0.92 -23.55
C CYS A 251 4.00 -1.13 -22.23
N ALA A 252 5.12 -0.44 -22.07
CA ALA A 252 5.81 -0.32 -20.79
C ALA A 252 4.95 0.53 -19.84
N ARG A 253 3.84 -0.03 -19.35
CA ARG A 253 3.30 0.43 -18.07
C ARG A 253 4.21 -0.16 -17.01
N VAL A 254 5.28 0.56 -16.69
CA VAL A 254 6.09 0.27 -15.52
C VAL A 254 5.21 0.59 -14.32
N CYS A 255 4.49 -0.41 -13.79
CA CYS A 255 3.89 -0.31 -12.46
C CYS A 255 5.03 -0.42 -11.45
N VAL A 256 5.69 0.71 -11.17
CA VAL A 256 6.61 0.78 -10.05
C VAL A 256 5.77 0.86 -8.77
N CYS A 257 5.36 -0.28 -8.24
CA CYS A 257 4.86 -0.36 -6.88
C CYS A 257 6.07 -0.32 -5.94
N VAL A 258 6.62 0.87 -5.68
CA VAL A 258 7.64 1.00 -4.63
C VAL A 258 6.91 0.91 -3.29
N ALA A 259 6.90 -0.28 -2.67
CA ALA A 259 6.42 -0.43 -1.29
C ALA A 259 7.25 0.44 -0.32
N LEU A 260 8.53 0.63 -0.63
CA LEU A 260 9.51 1.40 0.14
C LEU A 260 9.81 2.79 -0.48
N LEU A 261 10.69 3.57 0.15
CA LEU A 261 11.02 4.93 -0.30
C LEU A 261 12.27 5.00 -1.19
N GLY A 262 13.08 3.95 -1.21
CA GLY A 262 14.31 3.88 -1.97
C GLY A 262 15.49 4.68 -1.42
N ILE A 263 15.48 4.96 -0.11
CA ILE A 263 16.56 5.68 0.58
C ILE A 263 17.60 4.67 1.07
N GLN A 264 18.82 4.72 0.52
CA GLN A 264 19.87 3.74 0.82
C GLN A 264 20.66 4.05 2.10
N ASP A 265 20.86 5.34 2.39
CA ASP A 265 21.75 5.78 3.48
C ASP A 265 21.13 6.97 4.23
N LEU A 266 20.62 6.68 5.43
CA LEU A 266 20.05 7.70 6.31
C LEU A 266 21.10 8.70 6.84
N SER A 267 22.39 8.38 6.79
CA SER A 267 23.43 9.31 7.24
C SER A 267 23.69 10.46 6.26
N ARG A 268 23.15 10.38 5.04
CA ARG A 268 23.37 11.35 3.95
C ARG A 268 22.04 11.93 3.44
N PRO A 269 21.40 12.84 4.20
CA PRO A 269 20.20 13.51 3.71
C PRO A 269 20.52 14.39 2.48
N ASP A 270 19.57 14.47 1.54
CA ASP A 270 19.67 15.36 0.37
C ASP A 270 19.50 16.84 0.78
N TYR A 271 18.72 17.09 1.83
CA TYR A 271 18.55 18.42 2.44
C TYR A 271 18.48 18.33 3.96
N GLY A 272 18.88 19.42 4.62
CA GLY A 272 18.90 19.51 6.08
C GLY A 272 20.15 18.85 6.67
N ASP A 273 20.05 18.47 7.94
CA ASP A 273 21.15 17.90 8.70
C ASP A 273 20.86 16.45 9.05
N ARG A 274 21.90 15.66 9.35
CA ARG A 274 21.74 14.29 9.85
C ARG A 274 21.16 14.33 11.26
N VAL A 275 20.13 13.51 11.51
CA VAL A 275 19.54 13.30 12.82
C VAL A 275 19.94 11.92 13.34
N GLU A 276 20.47 11.85 14.56
CA GLU A 276 20.82 10.59 15.20
C GLU A 276 19.57 9.84 15.68
N VAL A 277 19.51 8.54 15.36
CA VAL A 277 18.47 7.60 15.77
C VAL A 277 18.90 6.95 17.09
N GLN A 278 18.04 6.96 18.11
CA GLN A 278 18.33 6.29 19.39
C GLN A 278 17.92 4.81 19.36
N PRO A 279 18.51 3.94 20.18
CA PRO A 279 18.04 2.56 20.31
C PRO A 279 16.54 2.49 20.64
N GLY A 280 15.78 1.72 19.85
CA GLY A 280 14.32 1.59 19.99
C GLY A 280 13.50 2.64 19.23
N ASP A 281 14.13 3.64 18.61
CA ASP A 281 13.47 4.52 17.67
C ASP A 281 13.21 3.79 16.33
N VAL A 282 12.06 4.06 15.73
CA VAL A 282 11.66 3.66 14.38
C VAL A 282 11.66 4.90 13.50
N THR A 283 12.18 4.79 12.28
CA THR A 283 12.19 5.90 11.33
C THR A 283 10.81 6.11 10.72
N VAL A 284 10.28 7.32 10.85
CA VAL A 284 8.98 7.70 10.30
C VAL A 284 9.17 8.84 9.30
N PHE A 285 8.48 8.72 8.16
CA PHE A 285 8.62 9.64 7.04
C PHE A 285 7.32 10.37 6.75
N TRP A 286 7.42 11.68 6.52
CA TRP A 286 6.30 12.53 6.11
C TRP A 286 6.63 13.26 4.83
N ALA A 287 5.64 13.50 3.98
CA ALA A 287 5.80 14.32 2.79
C ALA A 287 6.37 15.71 3.13
N CYS A 288 7.12 16.30 2.21
CA CYS A 288 7.81 17.57 2.45
C CYS A 288 7.57 18.57 1.32
N GLY A 289 7.35 19.83 1.67
CA GLY A 289 7.19 20.96 0.74
C GLY A 289 8.42 21.24 -0.11
N VAL A 290 9.60 20.71 0.25
CA VAL A 290 10.81 20.72 -0.60
C VAL A 290 10.59 19.98 -1.92
N THR A 291 9.57 19.12 -2.02
CA THR A 291 9.09 18.55 -3.31
C THR A 291 8.81 19.65 -4.35
N SER A 292 8.41 20.84 -3.92
CA SER A 292 8.20 21.99 -4.82
C SER A 292 9.50 22.50 -5.45
N ILE A 293 10.63 22.36 -4.77
CA ILE A 293 11.96 22.70 -5.32
C ILE A 293 12.33 21.68 -6.39
N GLU A 294 12.14 20.38 -6.14
CA GLU A 294 12.35 19.34 -7.16
C GLU A 294 11.47 19.56 -8.40
N ALA A 295 10.23 20.01 -8.19
CA ALA A 295 9.34 20.39 -9.29
C ALA A 295 9.95 21.52 -10.14
N ILE A 296 10.49 22.58 -9.53
CA ILE A 296 11.19 23.67 -10.25
C ILE A 296 12.41 23.14 -11.01
N LEU A 297 13.26 22.34 -10.36
CA LEU A 297 14.48 21.82 -10.98
C LEU A 297 14.16 20.93 -12.20
N SER A 298 13.11 20.12 -12.09
CA SER A 298 12.66 19.22 -13.16
C SER A 298 12.04 19.95 -14.35
N SER A 299 11.23 21.00 -14.11
CA SER A 299 10.50 21.71 -15.16
C SER A 299 11.34 22.78 -15.86
N LYS A 300 12.52 23.11 -15.32
CA LYS A 300 13.50 24.06 -15.87
C LYS A 300 12.89 25.39 -16.34
N PRO A 301 12.20 26.13 -15.46
CA PRO A 301 11.70 27.44 -15.81
C PRO A 301 12.86 28.40 -16.11
N SER A 302 12.66 29.33 -17.04
CA SER A 302 13.66 30.36 -17.37
C SER A 302 14.02 31.23 -16.16
N LEU A 303 13.03 31.51 -15.30
CA LEU A 303 13.23 32.15 -14.01
C LEU A 303 12.19 31.64 -13.02
N ALA A 304 12.62 31.28 -11.81
CA ALA A 304 11.74 30.94 -10.70
C ALA A 304 12.37 31.34 -9.37
N PHE A 305 11.54 31.43 -8.33
CA PHE A 305 11.98 31.72 -6.98
C PHE A 305 11.38 30.74 -5.98
N SER A 306 12.12 30.47 -4.90
CA SER A 306 11.58 29.84 -3.70
C SER A 306 12.10 30.55 -2.47
N HIS A 307 11.52 30.27 -1.31
CA HIS A 307 12.22 30.51 -0.05
C HIS A 307 13.44 29.56 0.06
N SER A 308 14.47 29.97 0.80
CA SER A 308 15.53 29.05 1.21
C SER A 308 15.04 28.13 2.34
N PRO A 309 15.48 26.85 2.42
CA PRO A 309 15.10 25.96 3.50
C PRO A 309 15.30 26.59 4.89
N GLY A 310 14.27 26.54 5.75
CA GLY A 310 14.28 27.18 7.07
C GLY A 310 13.93 28.67 7.08
N CYS A 311 13.68 29.29 5.91
CA CYS A 311 13.30 30.70 5.76
C CYS A 311 11.86 30.88 5.28
N MET A 312 10.89 30.16 5.86
CA MET A 312 9.49 30.17 5.42
C MET A 312 8.79 31.54 5.60
N PHE A 313 7.69 31.75 4.86
CA PHE A 313 6.82 32.91 5.01
C PHE A 313 5.94 32.76 6.25
N LEU A 314 5.84 33.81 7.07
CA LEU A 314 5.02 33.82 8.30
C LEU A 314 3.64 34.44 8.01
N THR A 315 2.59 33.63 8.17
CA THR A 315 1.20 34.06 7.98
C THR A 315 0.65 34.77 9.22
N ASP A 316 -0.55 35.35 9.11
CA ASP A 316 -1.33 35.86 10.25
C ASP A 316 -2.31 34.81 10.80
N ILE A 317 -2.29 33.58 10.29
CA ILE A 317 -3.17 32.47 10.68
C ILE A 317 -2.57 31.76 11.92
N PRO A 318 -3.28 31.63 13.05
CA PRO A 318 -2.80 30.86 14.20
C PRO A 318 -2.70 29.36 13.89
N ASP A 319 -1.69 28.68 14.41
CA ASP A 319 -1.52 27.21 14.27
C ASP A 319 -2.66 26.41 14.95
N SER A 320 -3.36 27.02 15.90
CA SER A 320 -4.45 26.40 16.66
C SER A 320 -5.83 26.53 16.03
N SER A 321 -5.99 27.25 14.91
CA SER A 321 -7.31 27.32 14.26
C SER A 321 -7.64 25.98 13.61
N PRO A 322 -8.76 25.31 13.97
CA PRO A 322 -9.23 24.16 13.22
C PRO A 322 -9.42 24.60 11.76
N SER A 323 -8.90 23.81 10.82
CA SER A 323 -8.94 24.10 9.38
C SER A 323 -10.36 24.48 8.96
N SER A 324 -10.62 25.77 8.75
CA SER A 324 -11.96 26.32 8.47
C SER A 324 -12.38 26.15 7.01
N SER A 325 -11.93 25.07 6.36
CA SER A 325 -12.34 24.68 5.02
C SER A 325 -12.58 23.18 4.99
N MET A 326 -13.52 22.70 5.81
CA MET A 326 -14.29 21.53 5.42
C MET A 326 -15.16 21.97 4.24
N PRO A 327 -15.05 21.37 3.04
CA PRO A 327 -16.17 21.40 2.12
C PRO A 327 -17.36 20.82 2.90
N SER A 328 -18.49 21.51 2.91
CA SER A 328 -19.73 20.96 3.45
C SER A 328 -19.95 19.58 2.82
N ALA A 329 -19.80 18.52 3.62
CA ALA A 329 -20.09 17.15 3.22
C ALA A 329 -21.59 17.02 3.00
N SER A 330 -22.06 17.43 1.83
CA SER A 330 -23.32 16.98 1.28
C SER A 330 -23.08 15.61 0.64
N GLU A 331 -22.94 14.56 1.47
CA GLU A 331 -23.19 13.16 1.07
C GLU A 331 -23.23 12.23 2.31
N SER A 332 -24.31 11.45 2.41
CA SER A 332 -24.69 10.48 3.46
C SER A 332 -25.12 11.02 4.83
N VAL A 333 -26.37 11.51 4.87
CA VAL A 333 -27.19 11.51 6.09
C VAL A 333 -27.58 10.06 6.34
N ASP A 334 -27.04 9.41 7.39
CA ASP A 334 -27.62 8.21 8.05
C ASP A 334 -26.74 7.54 9.15
N ARG A 335 -25.54 8.04 9.48
CA ARG A 335 -24.68 7.40 10.51
C ARG A 335 -24.51 8.22 11.80
N PRO A 336 -24.61 7.59 12.99
CA PRO A 336 -24.50 8.28 14.29
C PRO A 336 -23.13 8.91 14.52
N ALA A 337 -23.09 10.05 15.21
CA ALA A 337 -21.91 10.91 15.39
C ALA A 337 -20.71 10.22 16.09
N THR A 338 -20.94 9.19 16.89
CA THR A 338 -19.88 8.40 17.56
C THR A 338 -19.07 7.55 16.57
N ASP A 339 -19.68 7.13 15.46
CA ASP A 339 -19.05 6.27 14.45
C ASP A 339 -18.15 7.08 13.49
N ARG A 340 -18.47 8.36 13.28
CA ARG A 340 -17.66 9.29 12.45
C ARG A 340 -16.28 9.56 13.04
N ASN A 341 -16.12 9.50 14.37
CA ASN A 341 -14.83 9.73 15.02
C ASN A 341 -13.88 8.53 14.87
N LEU A 342 -14.39 7.29 14.85
CA LEU A 342 -13.54 6.09 14.77
C LEU A 342 -12.93 5.85 13.38
N GLU A 343 -13.59 6.34 12.33
CA GLU A 343 -13.09 6.24 10.95
C GLU A 343 -11.86 7.12 10.70
N LEU A 344 -11.69 8.16 11.53
CA LEU A 344 -10.61 9.14 11.41
C LEU A 344 -9.43 8.89 12.35
N ILE A 345 -9.53 7.92 13.27
CA ILE A 345 -8.46 7.60 14.23
C ILE A 345 -7.60 6.48 13.63
N PRO A 346 -6.36 6.77 13.19
CA PRO A 346 -5.46 5.75 12.67
C PRO A 346 -4.81 4.95 13.81
N ARG A 347 -4.49 3.70 13.53
CA ARG A 347 -3.72 2.79 14.38
C ARG A 347 -2.57 2.19 13.60
N CYS A 348 -1.42 2.03 14.26
CA CYS A 348 -0.18 1.56 13.68
C CYS A 348 0.08 0.09 14.05
N PHE A 349 0.42 -0.73 13.05
CA PHE A 349 0.69 -2.15 13.23
C PHE A 349 1.98 -2.55 12.54
N LEU A 350 2.77 -3.37 13.21
CA LEU A 350 3.95 -4.00 12.63
C LEU A 350 3.53 -5.11 11.68
N VAL A 351 3.98 -5.03 10.42
CA VAL A 351 3.61 -5.93 9.32
C VAL A 351 4.80 -6.59 8.61
N SER A 352 6.02 -6.23 8.95
CA SER A 352 7.20 -7.01 8.62
C SER A 352 8.36 -6.63 9.55
N GLN A 353 9.21 -7.59 9.86
CA GLN A 353 10.45 -7.38 10.63
C GLN A 353 11.66 -7.21 9.70
N ASN A 354 11.60 -7.75 8.49
CA ASN A 354 12.71 -7.74 7.55
C ASN A 354 12.21 -7.58 6.09
N PRO A 355 12.16 -6.34 5.56
CA PRO A 355 12.51 -5.10 6.23
C PRO A 355 11.51 -4.71 7.32
N LEU A 356 11.94 -3.96 8.34
CA LEU A 356 11.04 -3.45 9.36
C LEU A 356 9.98 -2.55 8.70
N MET A 357 8.71 -2.90 8.81
CA MET A 357 7.63 -2.16 8.15
C MET A 357 6.39 -2.11 9.03
N TYR A 358 5.83 -0.92 9.17
CA TYR A 358 4.52 -0.72 9.79
C TYR A 358 3.48 -0.27 8.77
N SER A 359 2.22 -0.58 9.07
CA SER A 359 1.05 -0.18 8.30
C SER A 359 0.03 0.53 9.19
N LEU A 360 -0.89 1.26 8.57
CA LEU A 360 -1.91 2.06 9.24
C LEU A 360 -3.31 1.62 8.82
N ALA A 361 -4.26 1.57 9.75
CA ALA A 361 -5.70 1.41 9.45
C ALA A 361 -6.54 2.25 10.42
N SER A 362 -7.76 2.63 10.02
CA SER A 362 -8.69 3.30 10.93
C SER A 362 -9.10 2.37 12.08
N GLN A 363 -9.39 2.93 13.25
CA GLN A 363 -9.85 2.17 14.41
C GLN A 363 -11.14 1.40 14.09
N ARG A 364 -12.00 1.94 13.23
CA ARG A 364 -13.18 1.23 12.70
C ARG A 364 -12.79 0.01 11.85
N ALA A 365 -11.91 0.17 10.86
CA ALA A 365 -11.47 -0.96 10.03
C ALA A 365 -10.84 -2.08 10.88
N VAL A 366 -10.01 -1.70 11.87
CA VAL A 366 -9.43 -2.63 12.84
C VAL A 366 -10.50 -3.38 13.63
N ALA A 367 -11.50 -2.67 14.17
CA ALA A 367 -12.59 -3.29 14.93
C ALA A 367 -13.41 -4.25 14.07
N THR A 368 -13.74 -3.87 12.83
CA THR A 368 -14.48 -4.71 11.89
C THR A 368 -13.69 -5.97 11.52
N ILE A 369 -12.38 -5.86 11.25
CA ILE A 369 -11.55 -7.03 10.93
C ILE A 369 -11.44 -7.98 12.13
N ARG A 370 -11.32 -7.46 13.36
CA ARG A 370 -11.37 -8.29 14.58
C ARG A 370 -12.72 -9.01 14.75
N GLN A 371 -13.80 -8.39 14.30
CA GLN A 371 -15.11 -9.05 14.27
C GLN A 371 -15.16 -10.19 13.24
N LEU A 372 -14.54 -10.02 12.06
CA LEU A 372 -14.36 -11.12 11.10
C LEU A 372 -13.55 -12.26 11.72
N GLU A 373 -12.46 -11.93 12.41
CA GLU A 373 -11.59 -12.89 13.12
C GLU A 373 -12.37 -13.70 14.17
N THR A 374 -13.29 -13.05 14.87
CA THR A 374 -14.18 -13.70 15.85
C THR A 374 -15.16 -14.67 15.18
N ILE A 375 -15.72 -14.30 14.02
CA ILE A 375 -16.67 -15.15 13.27
C ILE A 375 -15.98 -16.41 12.77
N ILE A 376 -14.81 -16.28 12.15
CA ILE A 376 -14.08 -17.44 11.62
C ILE A 376 -13.52 -18.35 12.73
N GLY A 377 -13.34 -17.83 13.95
CA GLY A 377 -12.94 -18.61 15.13
C GLY A 377 -14.09 -19.40 15.78
N GLU A 378 -15.28 -19.40 15.19
CA GLU A 378 -16.33 -20.34 15.57
C GLU A 378 -15.91 -21.78 15.26
N ASP A 379 -16.27 -22.70 16.16
CA ASP A 379 -15.80 -24.09 16.09
C ASP A 379 -16.98 -25.06 16.20
N PRO A 380 -17.92 -25.05 15.24
CA PRO A 380 -19.05 -25.98 15.25
C PRO A 380 -18.61 -27.44 15.04
N GLY A 381 -17.39 -27.66 14.56
CA GLY A 381 -16.79 -28.99 14.42
C GLY A 381 -16.21 -29.55 15.73
N GLU A 382 -16.19 -28.73 16.80
CA GLU A 382 -15.61 -29.03 18.12
C GLU A 382 -14.16 -29.53 18.04
N ARG A 383 -13.35 -28.92 17.16
CA ARG A 383 -11.95 -29.28 16.91
C ARG A 383 -10.99 -28.78 18.00
N GLY A 384 -11.42 -27.80 18.79
CA GLY A 384 -10.61 -27.12 19.80
C GLY A 384 -9.82 -25.93 19.26
N ILE A 385 -10.08 -25.49 18.03
CA ILE A 385 -9.27 -24.49 17.29
C ILE A 385 -9.17 -23.14 18.02
N ARG A 386 -10.20 -22.79 18.81
CA ARG A 386 -10.21 -21.58 19.65
C ARG A 386 -9.01 -21.52 20.60
N ALA A 387 -8.48 -22.66 21.01
CA ALA A 387 -7.30 -22.74 21.87
C ALA A 387 -6.00 -22.31 21.16
N LEU A 388 -5.97 -22.38 19.82
CA LEU A 388 -4.84 -21.95 19.01
C LEU A 388 -4.92 -20.47 18.61
N PHE A 389 -6.06 -19.81 18.85
CA PHE A 389 -6.29 -18.43 18.49
C PHE A 389 -5.18 -17.47 18.97
N VAL A 390 -4.71 -16.65 18.04
CA VAL A 390 -3.83 -15.52 18.30
C VAL A 390 -4.49 -14.28 17.69
N GLN A 391 -4.70 -13.28 18.53
CA GLN A 391 -5.39 -12.06 18.15
C GLN A 391 -4.60 -11.27 17.09
N ASP A 392 -5.32 -10.69 16.13
CA ASP A 392 -4.81 -9.80 15.08
C ASP A 392 -3.93 -10.50 14.01
N GLU A 393 -3.87 -11.83 13.97
CA GLU A 393 -3.18 -12.54 12.89
C GLU A 393 -3.86 -12.30 11.54
N LEU A 394 -5.20 -12.27 11.51
CA LEU A 394 -5.97 -11.89 10.32
C LEU A 394 -5.70 -10.44 9.93
N LEU A 395 -5.71 -9.52 10.90
CA LEU A 395 -5.48 -8.09 10.65
C LEU A 395 -4.09 -7.85 10.07
N ARG A 396 -3.05 -8.42 10.68
CA ARG A 396 -1.66 -8.22 10.23
C ARG A 396 -1.40 -8.89 8.89
N SER A 397 -1.97 -10.06 8.64
CA SER A 397 -1.94 -10.73 7.33
C SER A 397 -2.60 -9.87 6.26
N CYS A 398 -3.81 -9.35 6.50
CA CYS A 398 -4.51 -8.44 5.58
C CYS A 398 -3.70 -7.16 5.30
N LEU A 399 -3.08 -6.57 6.33
CA LEU A 399 -2.22 -5.40 6.17
C LEU A 399 -0.96 -5.74 5.35
N ALA A 400 -0.27 -6.85 5.60
CA ALA A 400 0.88 -7.27 4.81
C ALA A 400 0.50 -7.50 3.33
N LEU A 401 -0.57 -8.27 3.09
CA LEU A 401 -1.12 -8.51 1.75
C LEU A 401 -1.57 -7.22 1.05
N SER A 402 -2.03 -6.20 1.79
CA SER A 402 -2.41 -4.91 1.21
C SER A 402 -1.21 -4.18 0.58
N HIS A 403 0.00 -4.35 1.14
CA HIS A 403 1.25 -3.80 0.60
C HIS A 403 1.87 -4.67 -0.50
N ALA A 404 1.54 -5.96 -0.54
CA ALA A 404 2.05 -6.89 -1.56
C ALA A 404 1.57 -6.54 -2.97
N SER A 405 2.47 -6.62 -3.94
CA SER A 405 2.19 -6.50 -5.38
C SER A 405 2.09 -7.88 -6.04
N SER A 406 2.85 -8.86 -5.55
CA SER A 406 2.88 -10.24 -6.05
C SER A 406 2.70 -11.25 -4.92
N VAL A 407 1.75 -12.18 -5.07
CA VAL A 407 1.35 -13.15 -4.04
C VAL A 407 1.39 -14.57 -4.63
N ALA A 408 2.03 -15.50 -3.92
CA ALA A 408 1.91 -16.93 -4.21
C ALA A 408 0.97 -17.58 -3.19
N ILE A 409 -0.03 -18.35 -3.66
CA ILE A 409 -1.01 -19.03 -2.82
C ILE A 409 -0.87 -20.54 -3.03
N THR A 410 -0.78 -21.31 -1.95
CA THR A 410 -0.77 -22.77 -2.00
C THR A 410 -1.88 -23.33 -1.12
N THR A 411 -2.47 -24.42 -1.58
CA THR A 411 -3.56 -25.14 -0.90
C THR A 411 -3.55 -26.60 -1.34
N GLY A 412 -4.11 -27.48 -0.53
CA GLY A 412 -4.25 -28.89 -0.82
C GLY A 412 -3.78 -29.74 0.35
N PHE A 413 -4.71 -30.55 0.86
CA PHE A 413 -4.49 -31.47 1.95
C PHE A 413 -4.99 -32.87 1.58
N PRO A 414 -4.09 -33.85 1.38
CA PRO A 414 -4.49 -35.23 1.15
C PRO A 414 -4.95 -35.91 2.44
N THR A 415 -6.25 -36.17 2.59
CA THR A 415 -6.80 -36.87 3.76
C THR A 415 -7.22 -38.31 3.47
N HIS A 416 -7.72 -38.59 2.26
CA HIS A 416 -8.30 -39.89 1.91
C HIS A 416 -7.47 -40.64 0.86
N TYR A 417 -6.30 -41.16 1.27
CA TYR A 417 -5.33 -41.85 0.40
C TYR A 417 -5.87 -43.11 -0.33
N GLN A 418 -7.05 -43.61 0.04
CA GLN A 418 -7.72 -44.72 -0.65
C GLN A 418 -8.62 -44.24 -1.81
N HIS A 419 -8.80 -42.93 -1.97
CA HIS A 419 -9.55 -42.30 -3.04
C HIS A 419 -8.62 -41.55 -4.01
N SER A 420 -9.11 -41.35 -5.22
CA SER A 420 -8.45 -40.53 -6.24
C SER A 420 -9.46 -39.49 -6.75
N PRO A 421 -9.24 -38.18 -6.53
CA PRO A 421 -8.13 -37.61 -5.77
C PRO A 421 -8.23 -37.88 -4.24
N PRO A 422 -7.10 -37.90 -3.51
CA PRO A 422 -7.07 -37.99 -2.04
C PRO A 422 -7.29 -36.64 -1.35
N ASP A 423 -7.27 -35.55 -2.11
CA ASP A 423 -7.42 -34.16 -1.66
C ASP A 423 -8.84 -33.89 -1.11
N GLU A 424 -8.95 -32.89 -0.24
CA GLU A 424 -10.21 -32.53 0.42
C GLU A 424 -10.81 -31.19 0.00
N THR A 425 -12.04 -30.95 0.46
CA THR A 425 -12.82 -29.76 0.12
C THR A 425 -12.42 -28.50 0.90
N ASP A 426 -11.70 -28.62 2.01
CA ASP A 426 -11.17 -27.46 2.73
C ASP A 426 -9.86 -26.95 2.10
N GLY A 427 -9.72 -25.63 2.00
CA GLY A 427 -8.59 -24.96 1.37
C GLY A 427 -8.89 -24.32 0.00
N PRO A 428 -9.17 -25.11 -1.06
CA PRO A 428 -9.31 -24.58 -2.41
C PRO A 428 -10.33 -23.45 -2.56
N PRO A 429 -11.54 -23.53 -1.96
CA PRO A 429 -12.48 -22.41 -2.06
C PRO A 429 -12.00 -21.11 -1.41
N GLY A 430 -11.38 -21.19 -0.23
CA GLY A 430 -10.77 -20.03 0.43
C GLY A 430 -9.61 -19.45 -0.39
N ALA A 431 -8.78 -20.30 -1.00
CA ALA A 431 -7.69 -19.89 -1.87
C ALA A 431 -8.22 -19.14 -3.11
N ILE A 432 -9.28 -19.65 -3.74
CA ILE A 432 -9.93 -19.02 -4.89
C ILE A 432 -10.56 -17.69 -4.49
N ALA A 433 -11.25 -17.60 -3.35
CA ALA A 433 -11.83 -16.34 -2.87
C ALA A 433 -10.77 -15.26 -2.63
N MET A 434 -9.62 -15.64 -2.05
CA MET A 434 -8.46 -14.76 -1.89
C MET A 434 -7.90 -14.31 -3.25
N ALA A 435 -7.68 -15.25 -4.17
CA ALA A 435 -7.18 -14.95 -5.51
C ALA A 435 -8.10 -13.98 -6.24
N THR A 436 -9.42 -14.22 -6.22
CA THR A 436 -10.43 -13.33 -6.81
C THR A 436 -10.34 -11.90 -6.27
N MET A 437 -10.25 -11.73 -4.95
CA MET A 437 -10.13 -10.40 -4.34
C MET A 437 -8.79 -9.75 -4.70
N LEU A 438 -7.66 -10.44 -4.55
CA LEU A 438 -6.32 -9.92 -4.84
C LEU A 438 -6.20 -9.46 -6.31
N LEU A 439 -6.70 -10.24 -7.26
CA LEU A 439 -6.75 -9.86 -8.68
C LEU A 439 -7.59 -8.60 -8.91
N SER A 440 -8.74 -8.47 -8.24
CA SER A 440 -9.60 -7.27 -8.34
C SER A 440 -8.96 -6.00 -7.77
N LEU A 441 -8.00 -6.17 -6.86
CA LEU A 441 -7.18 -5.11 -6.31
C LEU A 441 -5.95 -4.79 -7.18
N GLY A 442 -5.81 -5.47 -8.33
CA GLY A 442 -4.72 -5.27 -9.29
C GLY A 442 -3.41 -5.96 -8.90
N LYS A 443 -3.45 -6.93 -7.98
CA LYS A 443 -2.27 -7.68 -7.53
C LYS A 443 -2.01 -8.87 -8.45
N GLN A 444 -0.75 -9.28 -8.56
CA GLN A 444 -0.37 -10.50 -9.25
C GLN A 444 -0.53 -11.69 -8.32
N VAL A 445 -1.17 -12.75 -8.80
CA VAL A 445 -1.41 -13.97 -8.04
C VAL A 445 -0.85 -15.15 -8.82
N THR A 446 -0.15 -16.05 -8.13
CA THR A 446 0.26 -17.36 -8.65
C THR A 446 -0.23 -18.42 -7.68
N MET A 447 -0.81 -19.51 -8.18
CA MET A 447 -1.15 -20.68 -7.37
C MET A 447 -0.03 -21.72 -7.46
N VAL A 448 0.34 -22.31 -6.32
CA VAL A 448 1.37 -23.35 -6.21
C VAL A 448 0.73 -24.62 -5.67
N THR A 449 0.89 -25.73 -6.39
CA THR A 449 0.26 -27.02 -6.09
C THR A 449 1.25 -28.15 -6.18
N ASP A 450 0.91 -29.29 -5.56
CA ASP A 450 1.59 -30.56 -5.82
C ASP A 450 1.51 -30.92 -7.30
N ARG A 451 2.58 -31.52 -7.82
CA ARG A 451 2.65 -32.09 -9.17
C ARG A 451 1.55 -33.10 -9.42
N ARG A 452 1.21 -33.92 -8.42
CA ARG A 452 0.12 -34.90 -8.49
C ARG A 452 -1.26 -34.24 -8.71
N ALA A 453 -1.46 -33.05 -8.17
CA ALA A 453 -2.74 -32.33 -8.20
C ALA A 453 -2.82 -31.29 -9.33
N LEU A 454 -1.76 -31.13 -10.14
CA LEU A 454 -1.65 -30.08 -11.15
C LEU A 454 -2.83 -30.06 -12.13
N ASP A 455 -3.11 -31.18 -12.80
CA ASP A 455 -4.17 -31.25 -13.82
C ASP A 455 -5.57 -31.03 -13.21
N MET A 456 -5.80 -31.58 -12.02
CA MET A 456 -7.06 -31.40 -11.28
C MET A 456 -7.26 -29.94 -10.89
N ASN A 457 -6.25 -29.31 -10.29
CA ASN A 457 -6.32 -27.92 -9.87
C ASN A 457 -6.40 -26.96 -11.07
N GLN A 458 -5.78 -27.30 -12.21
CA GLN A 458 -5.96 -26.55 -13.45
C GLN A 458 -7.42 -26.60 -13.91
N ALA A 459 -8.04 -27.80 -13.91
CA ALA A 459 -9.45 -27.95 -14.27
C ALA A 459 -10.38 -27.17 -13.34
N ILE A 460 -10.08 -27.14 -12.04
CA ILE A 460 -10.85 -26.36 -11.05
C ILE A 460 -10.74 -24.85 -11.33
N ILE A 461 -9.53 -24.35 -11.61
CA ILE A 461 -9.31 -22.93 -11.96
C ILE A 461 -10.03 -22.57 -13.26
N ASP A 462 -9.91 -23.40 -14.30
CA ASP A 462 -10.54 -23.16 -15.59
C ASP A 462 -12.07 -23.12 -15.45
N GLU A 463 -12.63 -24.03 -14.65
CA GLU A 463 -14.06 -24.08 -14.37
C GLU A 463 -14.52 -22.87 -13.53
N ALA A 464 -13.72 -22.43 -12.56
CA ALA A 464 -13.99 -21.22 -11.79
C ALA A 464 -14.00 -19.97 -12.67
N VAL A 465 -13.14 -19.90 -13.69
CA VAL A 465 -13.17 -18.85 -14.72
C VAL A 465 -14.43 -18.97 -15.58
N ARG A 466 -14.73 -20.18 -16.07
CA ARG A 466 -15.91 -20.44 -16.91
C ARG A 466 -17.22 -20.06 -16.21
N LYS A 467 -17.32 -20.32 -14.90
CA LYS A 467 -18.49 -19.98 -14.07
C LYS A 467 -18.49 -18.53 -13.58
N GLY A 468 -17.45 -17.74 -13.89
CA GLY A 468 -17.34 -16.33 -13.49
C GLY A 468 -17.03 -16.10 -12.02
N VAL A 469 -16.56 -17.13 -11.29
CA VAL A 469 -16.04 -16.96 -9.92
C VAL A 469 -14.69 -16.27 -9.94
N LEU A 470 -13.82 -16.66 -10.88
CA LEU A 470 -12.59 -15.96 -11.24
C LEU A 470 -12.82 -15.17 -12.53
N LYS A 471 -12.38 -13.91 -12.57
CA LYS A 471 -12.49 -13.07 -13.78
C LYS A 471 -11.48 -13.46 -14.87
N SER A 472 -10.35 -14.02 -14.46
CA SER A 472 -9.25 -14.41 -15.34
C SER A 472 -8.54 -15.61 -14.76
N ALA A 473 -7.92 -16.41 -15.63
CA ALA A 473 -7.08 -17.53 -15.22
C ALA A 473 -5.93 -17.05 -14.33
N VAL A 474 -5.58 -17.87 -13.33
CA VAL A 474 -4.45 -17.66 -12.44
C VAL A 474 -3.35 -18.63 -12.85
N PRO A 475 -2.08 -18.18 -13.01
CA PRO A 475 -0.96 -19.08 -13.24
C PRO A 475 -0.89 -20.16 -12.15
N LEU A 476 -0.93 -21.42 -12.54
CA LEU A 476 -0.76 -22.57 -11.67
C LEU A 476 0.61 -23.20 -11.94
N VAL A 477 1.43 -23.32 -10.89
CA VAL A 477 2.80 -23.84 -10.99
C VAL A 477 3.06 -24.92 -9.94
N THR A 478 4.10 -25.71 -10.17
CA THR A 478 4.62 -26.69 -9.22
C THR A 478 5.98 -26.23 -8.70
N PHE A 479 6.34 -26.68 -7.50
CA PHE A 479 7.68 -26.52 -6.97
C PHE A 479 8.44 -27.84 -7.12
N GLU A 480 9.58 -27.81 -7.81
CA GLU A 480 10.46 -28.97 -7.95
C GLU A 480 11.72 -28.76 -7.12
N ASP A 481 11.91 -29.60 -6.09
CA ASP A 481 13.17 -29.66 -5.37
C ASP A 481 14.22 -30.40 -6.20
N ARG A 482 15.16 -29.63 -6.75
CA ARG A 482 16.32 -30.11 -7.52
C ARG A 482 17.63 -29.93 -6.75
N GLY A 483 17.57 -29.62 -5.45
CA GLY A 483 18.73 -29.30 -4.62
C GLY A 483 18.53 -28.07 -3.73
N PRO A 484 19.55 -27.70 -2.93
CA PRO A 484 19.43 -26.75 -1.82
C PRO A 484 18.97 -25.34 -2.23
N ASP A 485 19.30 -24.91 -3.46
CA ASP A 485 18.97 -23.55 -3.93
C ASP A 485 17.62 -23.49 -4.67
N SER A 486 16.87 -24.59 -4.76
CA SER A 486 15.63 -24.66 -5.55
C SER A 486 14.59 -23.65 -5.05
N ALA A 487 14.40 -23.55 -3.73
CA ALA A 487 13.46 -22.60 -3.13
C ALA A 487 13.88 -21.14 -3.40
N LEU A 488 15.19 -20.85 -3.31
CA LEU A 488 15.71 -19.52 -3.62
C LEU A 488 15.50 -19.16 -5.09
N HIS A 489 15.76 -20.08 -6.02
CA HIS A 489 15.50 -19.87 -7.43
C HIS A 489 14.01 -19.72 -7.76
N PHE A 490 13.14 -20.42 -7.04
CA PHE A 490 11.69 -20.25 -7.18
C PHE A 490 11.25 -18.87 -6.70
N LEU A 491 11.69 -18.45 -5.52
CA LEU A 491 11.27 -17.21 -4.87
C LEU A 491 11.94 -15.96 -5.45
N CYS A 492 13.11 -16.07 -6.08
CA CYS A 492 13.90 -14.93 -6.53
C CYS A 492 14.26 -15.00 -8.02
N HIS A 493 14.38 -13.84 -8.65
CA HIS A 493 14.84 -13.76 -10.04
C HIS A 493 16.29 -14.24 -10.14
N HIS A 494 16.53 -15.31 -10.91
CA HIS A 494 17.84 -15.95 -11.04
C HIS A 494 18.48 -16.39 -9.71
N GLY A 495 17.68 -16.59 -8.66
CA GLY A 495 18.18 -16.92 -7.32
C GLY A 495 18.83 -15.76 -6.56
N ASP A 496 18.64 -14.51 -7.00
CA ASP A 496 19.17 -13.31 -6.32
C ASP A 496 18.24 -12.86 -5.18
N PRO A 497 18.61 -13.02 -3.89
CA PRO A 497 17.75 -12.66 -2.75
C PRO A 497 17.38 -11.17 -2.69
N SER A 498 18.08 -10.30 -3.42
CA SER A 498 17.73 -8.87 -3.52
C SER A 498 16.57 -8.58 -4.47
N LYS A 499 16.14 -9.59 -5.26
CA LYS A 499 15.09 -9.50 -6.29
C LYS A 499 14.03 -10.60 -6.11
N PRO A 500 13.23 -10.54 -5.02
CA PRO A 500 12.14 -11.48 -4.83
C PRO A 500 11.10 -11.37 -5.95
N ARG A 501 10.50 -12.51 -6.33
CA ARG A 501 9.40 -12.61 -7.31
C ARG A 501 8.03 -12.41 -6.67
N TYR A 502 7.95 -12.67 -5.36
CA TYR A 502 6.75 -12.59 -4.55
C TYR A 502 7.04 -11.76 -3.32
N ASP A 503 6.07 -10.95 -2.91
CA ASP A 503 6.14 -10.16 -1.68
C ASP A 503 5.49 -10.91 -0.52
N HIS A 504 4.57 -11.83 -0.83
CA HIS A 504 3.81 -12.58 0.16
C HIS A 504 3.55 -14.02 -0.30
N LEU A 505 3.74 -15.00 0.59
CA LEU A 505 3.32 -16.39 0.39
C LEU A 505 2.16 -16.72 1.31
N VAL A 506 1.13 -17.40 0.79
CA VAL A 506 -0.04 -17.83 1.55
C VAL A 506 -0.17 -19.34 1.45
N ALA A 507 -0.28 -20.02 2.59
CA ALA A 507 -0.69 -21.40 2.69
C ALA A 507 -2.09 -21.43 3.33
N ILE A 508 -3.04 -22.12 2.70
CA ILE A 508 -4.39 -22.32 3.23
C ILE A 508 -4.76 -23.78 3.10
N GLU A 509 -4.98 -24.45 4.22
CA GLU A 509 -5.20 -25.90 4.26
C GLU A 509 -4.17 -26.67 3.43
N ARG A 510 -2.91 -26.28 3.61
CA ARG A 510 -1.77 -26.93 2.97
C ARG A 510 -1.09 -27.79 4.02
N SER A 511 -0.87 -29.08 3.76
CA SER A 511 -0.16 -29.94 4.70
C SER A 511 1.22 -29.40 5.08
N GLY A 512 1.49 -29.30 6.38
CA GLY A 512 2.75 -28.85 6.93
C GLY A 512 3.65 -30.00 7.39
N ARG A 513 4.96 -29.85 7.21
CA ARG A 513 5.95 -30.83 7.70
C ARG A 513 6.01 -30.79 9.22
N ALA A 514 5.97 -31.96 9.85
CA ALA A 514 6.14 -32.14 11.29
C ALA A 514 7.63 -32.18 11.67
N GLY A 515 7.92 -32.19 12.98
CA GLY A 515 9.29 -32.10 13.49
C GLY A 515 10.23 -33.25 13.12
N ASP A 516 9.71 -34.36 12.60
CA ASP A 516 10.48 -35.51 12.11
C ASP A 516 10.68 -35.50 10.57
N GLY A 517 10.24 -34.44 9.90
CA GLY A 517 10.33 -34.31 8.44
C GLY A 517 9.26 -35.08 7.66
N ASN A 518 8.24 -35.64 8.32
CA ASN A 518 7.08 -36.25 7.68
C ASN A 518 5.87 -35.30 7.65
N TYR A 519 4.80 -35.73 6.99
CA TYR A 519 3.53 -35.00 6.90
C TYR A 519 2.44 -35.92 7.43
N TYR A 520 1.57 -35.39 8.29
CA TYR A 520 0.52 -36.18 8.94
C TYR A 520 -0.83 -35.51 8.79
N ASN A 521 -1.87 -36.31 8.52
CA ASN A 521 -3.24 -35.85 8.75
C ASN A 521 -3.57 -35.92 10.26
N MET A 522 -4.71 -35.34 10.65
CA MET A 522 -5.14 -35.30 12.07
C MET A 522 -5.37 -36.69 12.69
N ARG A 523 -5.50 -37.75 11.87
CA ARG A 523 -5.57 -39.16 12.32
C ARG A 523 -4.19 -39.77 12.61
N GLY A 524 -3.10 -39.02 12.43
CA GLY A 524 -1.72 -39.50 12.62
C GLY A 524 -1.19 -40.35 11.48
N VAL A 525 -1.87 -40.38 10.32
CA VAL A 525 -1.42 -41.15 9.15
C VAL A 525 -0.37 -40.33 8.40
N ASN A 526 0.77 -40.95 8.11
CA ASN A 526 1.83 -40.33 7.31
C ASN A 526 1.42 -40.24 5.83
N ILE A 527 1.37 -39.03 5.30
CA ILE A 527 0.96 -38.70 3.93
C ILE A 527 2.11 -38.14 3.08
N LYS A 528 3.37 -38.25 3.53
CA LYS A 528 4.56 -37.70 2.85
C LYS A 528 4.67 -38.08 1.37
N HIS A 529 4.23 -39.28 1.00
CA HIS A 529 4.26 -39.76 -0.39
C HIS A 529 3.25 -39.06 -1.33
N LEU A 530 2.37 -38.20 -0.79
CA LEU A 530 1.35 -37.46 -1.54
C LEU A 530 1.61 -35.95 -1.59
N VAL A 531 2.64 -35.47 -0.89
CA VAL A 531 2.87 -34.05 -0.61
C VAL A 531 4.27 -33.65 -1.09
N ASP A 532 4.32 -32.70 -2.01
CA ASP A 532 5.56 -32.06 -2.45
C ASP A 532 6.07 -31.08 -1.38
N PRO A 533 7.40 -30.87 -1.27
CA PRO A 533 8.02 -30.10 -0.19
C PRO A 533 7.88 -28.57 -0.40
N ILE A 534 6.67 -28.09 -0.68
CA ILE A 534 6.34 -26.66 -0.88
C ILE A 534 6.65 -25.84 0.39
N ASP A 535 6.70 -26.48 1.55
CA ASP A 535 7.10 -25.85 2.81
C ASP A 535 8.55 -25.37 2.82
N ASP A 536 9.43 -25.90 1.97
CA ASP A 536 10.78 -25.37 1.77
C ASP A 536 10.76 -23.92 1.24
N LEU A 537 9.70 -23.51 0.52
CA LEU A 537 9.52 -22.11 0.12
C LEU A 537 9.29 -21.21 1.34
N PHE A 538 8.53 -21.67 2.34
CA PHE A 538 8.27 -20.89 3.56
C PHE A 538 9.51 -20.82 4.45
N ILE A 539 10.27 -21.92 4.52
CA ILE A 539 11.55 -21.95 5.23
C ILE A 539 12.53 -20.95 4.59
N ALA A 540 12.69 -20.98 3.27
CA ALA A 540 13.59 -20.07 2.55
C ALA A 540 13.13 -18.60 2.63
N ALA A 541 11.83 -18.34 2.58
CA ALA A 541 11.27 -16.98 2.63
C ALA A 541 11.69 -16.21 3.89
N LYS A 542 11.86 -16.90 5.03
CA LYS A 542 12.30 -16.29 6.29
C LYS A 542 13.63 -15.53 6.18
N ASP A 543 14.53 -16.01 5.33
CA ASP A 543 15.86 -15.44 5.14
C ASP A 543 15.92 -14.47 3.93
N ILE A 544 14.83 -14.36 3.17
CA ILE A 544 14.74 -13.45 2.02
C ILE A 544 14.01 -12.18 2.44
N ARG A 545 14.78 -11.10 2.56
CA ARG A 545 14.26 -9.77 2.89
C ARG A 545 13.16 -9.34 1.91
N GLY A 546 12.01 -8.94 2.46
CA GLY A 546 10.88 -8.44 1.67
C GLY A 546 9.78 -9.47 1.40
N ILE A 547 10.02 -10.75 1.68
CA ILE A 547 8.97 -11.78 1.59
C ILE A 547 8.35 -11.96 2.98
N THR A 548 7.02 -11.92 3.04
CA THR A 548 6.25 -12.30 4.23
C THR A 548 5.37 -13.51 3.97
N THR A 549 4.93 -14.20 5.03
CA THR A 549 4.23 -15.48 4.92
C THR A 549 2.98 -15.52 5.80
N THR A 550 1.90 -16.11 5.27
CA THR A 550 0.66 -16.40 6.02
C THR A 550 0.34 -17.88 5.92
N GLY A 551 0.10 -18.54 7.05
CA GLY A 551 -0.58 -19.84 7.13
C GLY A 551 -2.01 -19.66 7.61
N ILE A 552 -2.94 -20.41 7.03
CA ILE A 552 -4.34 -20.51 7.42
C ILE A 552 -4.63 -22.00 7.64
N GLY A 553 -5.05 -22.35 8.85
CA GLY A 553 -5.26 -23.73 9.28
C GLY A 553 -6.35 -23.87 10.34
N ASP A 554 -6.84 -25.09 10.53
CA ASP A 554 -7.92 -25.43 11.46
C ASP A 554 -7.62 -26.59 12.43
N GLY A 555 -6.48 -27.27 12.24
CA GLY A 555 -6.03 -28.42 13.04
C GLY A 555 -4.62 -28.30 13.64
N GLY A 556 -3.77 -27.42 13.11
CA GLY A 556 -2.40 -27.17 13.59
C GLY A 556 -1.29 -27.98 12.90
N ASN A 557 -1.65 -28.84 11.95
CA ASN A 557 -0.77 -29.63 11.11
C ASN A 557 -0.60 -29.03 9.70
N GLU A 558 -1.15 -27.85 9.46
CA GLU A 558 -1.06 -27.09 8.23
C GLU A 558 0.19 -26.19 8.22
N LEU A 559 0.69 -25.94 7.01
CA LEU A 559 1.84 -25.09 6.76
C LEU A 559 1.61 -23.68 7.30
N GLY A 560 2.54 -23.24 8.15
CA GLY A 560 2.49 -21.96 8.85
C GLY A 560 2.04 -22.07 10.30
N MET A 561 1.35 -23.16 10.68
CA MET A 561 0.93 -23.41 12.06
C MET A 561 2.09 -23.75 13.01
N GLY A 562 3.33 -23.87 12.50
CA GLY A 562 4.53 -23.91 13.32
C GLY A 562 4.66 -22.73 14.30
N LYS A 563 4.00 -21.60 14.00
CA LYS A 563 3.92 -20.44 14.91
C LYS A 563 3.16 -20.74 16.20
N VAL A 564 2.19 -21.65 16.18
CA VAL A 564 1.39 -22.09 17.33
C VAL A 564 1.73 -23.52 17.78
N LYS A 565 2.83 -24.09 17.28
CA LYS A 565 3.27 -25.48 17.48
C LYS A 565 3.16 -25.99 18.92
N GLU A 566 3.64 -25.22 19.90
CA GLU A 566 3.63 -25.66 21.30
C GLU A 566 2.21 -25.75 21.88
N ARG A 567 1.29 -24.89 21.41
CA ARG A 567 -0.14 -25.02 21.74
C ARG A 567 -0.74 -26.23 21.05
N VAL A 568 -0.41 -26.48 19.77
CA VAL A 568 -0.88 -27.66 19.03
C VAL A 568 -0.47 -28.95 19.76
N LYS A 569 0.81 -29.08 20.13
CA LYS A 569 1.33 -30.25 20.85
C LYS A 569 0.57 -30.55 22.14
N THR A 570 0.16 -29.51 22.86
CA THR A 570 -0.42 -29.61 24.20
C THR A 570 -1.94 -29.78 24.15
N LEU A 571 -2.60 -29.13 23.19
CA LEU A 571 -4.05 -28.94 23.20
C LEU A 571 -4.77 -29.76 22.12
N MET A 572 -4.09 -30.12 21.03
CA MET A 572 -4.72 -30.81 19.90
C MET A 572 -4.52 -32.34 19.95
N PRO A 573 -5.50 -33.12 19.47
CA PRO A 573 -5.37 -34.57 19.34
C PRO A 573 -4.15 -34.94 18.50
N ASN A 574 -3.36 -35.91 18.97
CA ASN A 574 -2.09 -36.30 18.34
C ASN A 574 -1.09 -35.15 18.15
N GLY A 575 -1.25 -34.01 18.83
CA GLY A 575 -0.48 -32.79 18.56
C GLY A 575 1.04 -32.99 18.62
N SER A 576 1.53 -33.85 19.51
CA SER A 576 2.96 -34.18 19.60
C SER A 576 3.54 -34.81 18.33
N LEU A 577 2.70 -35.50 17.55
CA LEU A 577 3.05 -36.10 16.27
C LEU A 577 2.77 -35.17 15.10
N VAL A 578 1.58 -34.56 15.06
CA VAL A 578 1.06 -33.90 13.86
C VAL A 578 1.42 -32.41 13.77
N ALA A 579 1.84 -31.77 14.87
CA ALA A 579 2.10 -30.34 14.87
C ALA A 579 3.10 -29.94 13.78
N CYS A 580 2.69 -29.00 12.93
CA CYS A 580 3.58 -28.44 11.92
C CYS A 580 4.80 -27.79 12.58
N ASP A 581 5.97 -27.98 11.97
CA ASP A 581 7.24 -27.41 12.41
C ASP A 581 7.54 -26.06 11.74
N VAL A 582 6.96 -25.82 10.57
CA VAL A 582 7.26 -24.64 9.73
C VAL A 582 6.33 -23.48 10.11
N PRO A 583 6.86 -22.40 10.73
CA PRO A 583 6.07 -21.23 11.07
C PRO A 583 5.88 -20.31 9.86
N ALA A 584 4.76 -19.59 9.84
CA ALA A 584 4.59 -18.41 9.00
C ALA A 584 4.72 -17.13 9.86
N ASP A 585 4.91 -15.98 9.22
CA ASP A 585 4.89 -14.67 9.90
C ASP A 585 3.50 -14.42 10.51
N TYR A 586 2.46 -14.87 9.81
CA TYR A 586 1.07 -14.83 10.26
C TYR A 586 0.44 -16.23 10.27
N ALA A 587 -0.25 -16.60 11.35
CA ALA A 587 -0.96 -17.87 11.48
C ALA A 587 -2.43 -17.61 11.84
N ILE A 588 -3.28 -17.58 10.81
CA ILE A 588 -4.73 -17.41 10.97
C ILE A 588 -5.34 -18.78 11.32
N THR A 589 -5.94 -18.87 12.49
CA THR A 589 -6.69 -20.05 12.91
C THR A 589 -8.18 -19.82 12.67
N ALA A 590 -8.86 -20.74 12.00
CA ALA A 590 -10.29 -20.68 11.73
C ALA A 590 -10.94 -22.05 11.99
N GLY A 591 -12.23 -22.12 12.28
CA GLY A 591 -12.95 -23.40 12.43
C GLY A 591 -12.96 -24.28 11.19
N VAL A 592 -12.76 -23.67 10.03
CA VAL A 592 -12.55 -24.26 8.70
C VAL A 592 -11.64 -23.28 7.95
N SER A 593 -10.58 -23.76 7.31
CA SER A 593 -9.57 -22.89 6.67
C SER A 593 -10.15 -22.00 5.58
N ASN A 594 -11.12 -22.51 4.82
CA ASN A 594 -11.88 -21.74 3.84
C ASN A 594 -12.45 -20.43 4.42
N TRP A 595 -12.94 -20.45 5.65
CA TRP A 595 -13.48 -19.25 6.32
C TRP A 595 -12.39 -18.21 6.55
N GLY A 596 -11.19 -18.64 6.90
CA GLY A 596 -10.01 -17.78 6.98
C GLY A 596 -9.72 -17.09 5.64
N GLY A 597 -9.78 -17.83 4.53
CA GLY A 597 -9.65 -17.27 3.18
C GLY A 597 -10.71 -16.21 2.85
N TYR A 598 -11.97 -16.46 3.20
CA TYR A 598 -13.07 -15.50 3.02
C TYR A 598 -12.85 -14.23 3.85
N ALA A 599 -12.43 -14.39 5.11
CA ALA A 599 -12.17 -13.27 5.99
C ALA A 599 -10.97 -12.43 5.52
N VAL A 600 -9.95 -13.05 4.91
CA VAL A 600 -8.86 -12.30 4.25
C VAL A 600 -9.40 -11.48 3.08
N ALA A 601 -10.26 -12.05 2.23
CA ALA A 601 -10.89 -11.29 1.14
C ALA A 601 -11.73 -10.10 1.65
N CYS A 602 -12.53 -10.31 2.70
CA CYS A 602 -13.28 -9.26 3.38
C CYS A 602 -12.37 -8.19 4.04
N GLY A 603 -11.29 -8.62 4.71
CA GLY A 603 -10.33 -7.72 5.34
C GLY A 603 -9.60 -6.84 4.34
N LEU A 604 -9.18 -7.41 3.20
CA LEU A 604 -8.59 -6.66 2.10
C LEU A 604 -9.55 -5.61 1.53
N TYR A 605 -10.83 -5.94 1.36
CA TYR A 605 -11.86 -4.98 0.95
C TYR A 605 -11.99 -3.83 1.96
N LEU A 606 -12.07 -4.13 3.26
CA LEU A 606 -12.17 -3.12 4.32
C LEU A 606 -10.96 -2.19 4.35
N LEU A 607 -9.76 -2.72 4.17
CA LEU A 607 -8.54 -1.91 4.10
C LEU A 607 -8.52 -1.03 2.84
N HIS A 608 -8.90 -1.57 1.68
CA HIS A 608 -8.94 -0.80 0.44
C HIS A 608 -10.08 0.21 0.38
N THR A 609 -11.06 0.13 1.29
CA THR A 609 -12.13 1.14 1.44
C THR A 609 -11.90 2.08 2.63
N CYS A 610 -10.88 1.81 3.46
CA CYS A 610 -10.47 2.66 4.57
C CYS A 610 -9.65 3.87 4.07
N PRO A 611 -10.14 5.12 4.22
CA PRO A 611 -9.46 6.31 3.71
C PRO A 611 -8.05 6.50 4.28
N SER A 612 -7.86 6.27 5.58
CA SER A 612 -6.56 6.40 6.24
C SER A 612 -5.54 5.40 5.68
N HIS A 613 -5.96 4.16 5.41
CA HIS A 613 -5.11 3.14 4.83
C HIS A 613 -4.80 3.43 3.36
N GLN A 614 -5.80 3.82 2.57
CA GLN A 614 -5.58 4.21 1.16
C GLN A 614 -4.58 5.36 1.04
N ARG A 615 -4.71 6.39 1.89
CA ARG A 615 -3.76 7.51 1.94
C ARG A 615 -2.36 7.03 2.22
N TYR A 616 -2.20 6.10 3.17
CA TYR A 616 -0.91 5.53 3.54
C TYR A 616 -0.29 4.72 2.38
N LEU A 617 -1.04 3.81 1.75
CA LEU A 617 -0.59 3.03 0.60
C LEU A 617 -0.15 3.91 -0.58
N LYS A 618 -0.88 5.00 -0.82
CA LYS A 618 -0.56 5.98 -1.88
C LYS A 618 0.53 6.97 -1.48
N LYS A 619 1.14 6.84 -0.30
CA LYS A 619 2.17 7.76 0.22
C LYS A 619 1.68 9.22 0.26
N GLY A 620 0.37 9.43 0.47
CA GLY A 620 -0.29 10.74 0.44
C GLY A 620 -0.40 11.40 -0.94
N LEU A 621 -0.10 10.66 -2.02
CA LEU A 621 -0.16 11.16 -3.40
C LEU A 621 -1.52 10.86 -4.05
N GLY A 622 -1.87 11.63 -5.09
CA GLY A 622 -3.12 11.52 -5.82
C GLY A 622 -4.25 12.35 -5.22
N LEU A 623 -5.41 12.33 -5.90
CA LEU A 623 -6.62 13.00 -5.42
C LEU A 623 -7.13 12.32 -4.14
N GLU A 624 -7.41 13.14 -3.13
CA GLU A 624 -8.08 12.69 -1.91
C GLU A 624 -9.51 12.22 -2.24
N HIS A 625 -9.89 11.03 -1.75
CA HIS A 625 -11.28 10.55 -1.62
C HIS A 625 -12.12 10.27 -2.87
N ALA A 626 -11.70 9.34 -3.73
CA ALA A 626 -12.71 8.49 -4.39
C ALA A 626 -12.09 7.20 -4.92
N THR A 627 -12.33 6.08 -4.21
CA THR A 627 -12.56 4.85 -4.96
C THR A 627 -13.69 5.16 -5.94
N ARG A 628 -13.40 5.08 -7.24
CA ARG A 628 -14.44 5.36 -8.25
C ARG A 628 -15.61 4.40 -8.01
N PRO A 629 -16.88 4.83 -8.18
CA PRO A 629 -18.04 3.97 -7.97
C PRO A 629 -17.93 2.62 -8.71
N GLU A 630 -17.42 2.64 -9.95
CA GLU A 630 -17.15 1.46 -10.75
C GLU A 630 -16.13 0.50 -10.10
N GLN A 631 -15.06 1.05 -9.52
CA GLN A 631 -14.02 0.27 -8.84
C GLN A 631 -14.54 -0.32 -7.53
N LEU A 632 -15.34 0.44 -6.78
CA LEU A 632 -15.98 -0.05 -5.57
C LEU A 632 -16.98 -1.17 -5.88
N GLN A 633 -17.77 -1.01 -6.96
CA GLN A 633 -18.69 -2.04 -7.44
C GLN A 633 -17.93 -3.30 -7.86
N GLU A 634 -16.81 -3.14 -8.57
CA GLU A 634 -15.92 -4.24 -8.92
C GLU A 634 -15.40 -4.98 -7.68
N TRP A 635 -14.86 -4.28 -6.68
CA TRP A 635 -14.37 -4.93 -5.46
C TRP A 635 -15.48 -5.63 -4.70
N THR A 636 -16.65 -4.99 -4.59
CA THR A 636 -17.83 -5.56 -3.92
C THR A 636 -18.30 -6.83 -4.63
N ALA A 637 -18.34 -6.82 -5.96
CA ALA A 637 -18.71 -7.98 -6.77
C ALA A 637 -17.69 -9.14 -6.67
N ASN A 638 -16.47 -8.90 -6.18
CA ASN A 638 -15.42 -9.91 -5.99
C ASN A 638 -15.32 -10.43 -4.55
N LEU A 639 -16.14 -9.95 -3.62
CA LEU A 639 -16.28 -10.55 -2.29
C LEU A 639 -16.78 -12.01 -2.38
N PRO A 640 -16.48 -12.85 -1.36
CA PRO A 640 -17.05 -14.19 -1.26
C PRO A 640 -18.58 -14.10 -1.19
N SER A 641 -19.29 -15.05 -1.80
CA SER A 641 -20.75 -15.14 -1.72
C SER A 641 -21.19 -16.58 -1.69
N VAL A 642 -22.38 -16.84 -1.14
CA VAL A 642 -22.94 -18.19 -1.04
C VAL A 642 -23.00 -18.85 -2.42
N ALA A 643 -23.47 -18.13 -3.44
CA ALA A 643 -23.57 -18.64 -4.81
C ALA A 643 -22.20 -18.99 -5.44
N LYS A 644 -21.17 -18.17 -5.20
CA LYS A 644 -19.81 -18.46 -5.68
C LYS A 644 -19.24 -19.68 -4.99
N GLU A 645 -19.44 -19.78 -3.69
CA GLU A 645 -18.93 -20.90 -2.92
C GLU A 645 -19.63 -22.21 -3.29
N GLU A 646 -20.95 -22.18 -3.44
CA GLU A 646 -21.73 -23.33 -3.89
C GLU A 646 -21.25 -23.81 -5.27
N SER A 647 -20.95 -22.87 -6.16
CA SER A 647 -20.41 -23.11 -7.49
C SER A 647 -19.03 -23.78 -7.45
N ILE A 648 -18.13 -23.33 -6.58
CA ILE A 648 -16.80 -23.94 -6.40
C ILE A 648 -16.91 -25.31 -5.75
N LEU A 649 -17.65 -25.46 -4.66
CA LEU A 649 -17.80 -26.74 -3.97
C LEU A 649 -18.42 -27.80 -4.90
N SER A 650 -19.40 -27.42 -5.71
CA SER A 650 -19.95 -28.27 -6.76
C SER A 650 -18.90 -28.69 -7.81
N THR A 651 -17.98 -27.79 -8.17
CA THR A 651 -16.84 -28.11 -9.04
C THR A 651 -15.92 -29.14 -8.37
N LEU A 652 -15.54 -28.93 -7.11
CA LEU A 652 -14.68 -29.87 -6.37
C LEU A 652 -15.30 -31.28 -6.33
N MET A 653 -16.60 -31.35 -6.04
CA MET A 653 -17.35 -32.62 -6.07
C MET A 653 -17.34 -33.28 -7.45
N SER A 654 -17.50 -32.49 -8.52
CA SER A 654 -17.43 -33.02 -9.89
C SER A 654 -16.04 -33.56 -10.25
N CYS A 655 -15.00 -33.03 -9.60
CA CYS A 655 -13.63 -33.53 -9.68
C CYS A 655 -13.36 -34.72 -8.73
N GLY A 656 -14.35 -35.16 -7.95
CA GLY A 656 -14.24 -36.30 -7.04
C GLY A 656 -13.63 -35.98 -5.66
N ILE A 657 -13.41 -34.70 -5.34
CA ILE A 657 -12.86 -34.22 -4.06
C ILE A 657 -13.92 -34.36 -2.95
N ARG A 658 -13.48 -34.78 -1.76
CA ARG A 658 -14.36 -35.23 -0.67
C ARG A 658 -14.20 -34.39 0.59
N SER A 659 -15.19 -34.45 1.47
CA SER A 659 -15.05 -33.88 2.82
C SER A 659 -13.93 -34.56 3.59
N GLY A 660 -13.02 -33.78 4.17
CA GLY A 660 -11.84 -34.26 4.91
C GLY A 660 -12.13 -35.17 6.10
N LYS A 661 -13.25 -34.88 6.77
CA LYS A 661 -13.69 -35.61 7.97
C LYS A 661 -14.48 -36.87 7.63
N THR A 662 -15.47 -36.78 6.74
CA THR A 662 -16.42 -37.89 6.47
C THR A 662 -16.02 -38.75 5.27
N GLY A 663 -15.23 -38.22 4.33
CA GLY A 663 -14.94 -38.88 3.05
C GLY A 663 -16.13 -38.89 2.08
N HIS A 664 -17.23 -38.20 2.41
CA HIS A 664 -18.39 -38.15 1.54
C HIS A 664 -18.16 -37.24 0.33
N LEU A 665 -18.74 -37.62 -0.80
CA LEU A 665 -18.87 -36.76 -1.98
C LEU A 665 -20.18 -35.97 -1.84
N ALA A 666 -20.13 -34.92 -1.04
CA ALA A 666 -21.30 -34.13 -0.69
C ALA A 666 -20.95 -32.64 -0.63
N MET A 667 -21.97 -31.79 -0.61
CA MET A 667 -21.85 -30.36 -0.35
C MET A 667 -21.52 -30.14 1.13
N GLU A 668 -20.31 -30.51 1.49
CA GLU A 668 -19.81 -30.59 2.85
C GLU A 668 -18.32 -30.26 2.86
N VAL A 669 -17.91 -29.51 3.87
CA VAL A 669 -16.50 -29.28 4.17
C VAL A 669 -16.33 -29.69 5.62
N ASP A 670 -15.32 -30.50 5.90
CA ASP A 670 -14.91 -30.81 7.26
C ASP A 670 -15.93 -31.47 8.19
N GLY A 671 -16.89 -32.20 7.63
CA GLY A 671 -17.98 -32.81 8.41
C GLY A 671 -19.21 -31.93 8.56
N LEU A 672 -19.17 -30.71 8.01
CA LEU A 672 -20.20 -29.70 8.16
C LEU A 672 -20.91 -29.46 6.82
N THR A 673 -22.24 -29.53 6.83
CA THR A 673 -23.02 -29.32 5.61
C THR A 673 -22.92 -27.88 5.14
N PHE A 674 -22.82 -27.68 3.83
CA PHE A 674 -22.71 -26.34 3.23
C PHE A 674 -23.86 -25.43 3.69
N HIS A 675 -25.09 -25.93 3.60
CA HIS A 675 -26.25 -25.31 4.24
C HIS A 675 -26.63 -26.04 5.55
N PRO A 676 -26.93 -25.30 6.62
CA PRO A 676 -26.84 -23.84 6.75
C PRO A 676 -25.41 -23.35 7.07
N THR A 677 -24.49 -24.23 7.50
CA THR A 677 -23.28 -23.85 8.24
C THR A 677 -22.34 -22.90 7.50
N HIS A 678 -21.79 -23.31 6.35
CA HIS A 678 -20.85 -22.49 5.60
C HIS A 678 -21.54 -21.26 4.99
N SER A 679 -22.78 -21.44 4.53
CA SER A 679 -23.57 -20.34 3.98
C SER A 679 -23.83 -19.23 5.01
N ASP A 680 -24.12 -19.57 6.27
CA ASP A 680 -24.34 -18.60 7.35
C ASP A 680 -23.06 -17.81 7.65
N ILE A 681 -21.92 -18.49 7.75
CA ILE A 681 -20.62 -17.82 7.95
C ILE A 681 -20.36 -16.80 6.85
N ILE A 682 -20.54 -17.16 5.57
CA ILE A 682 -20.36 -16.23 4.45
C ILE A 682 -21.31 -15.03 4.56
N THR A 683 -22.60 -15.28 4.83
CA THR A 683 -23.60 -14.21 5.00
C THR A 683 -23.23 -13.26 6.14
N ARG A 684 -22.73 -13.78 7.26
CA ARG A 684 -22.33 -12.99 8.42
C ARG A 684 -21.05 -12.18 8.17
N LEU A 685 -20.05 -12.77 7.51
CA LEU A 685 -18.84 -12.06 7.08
C LEU A 685 -19.20 -10.90 6.16
N LEU A 686 -20.07 -11.12 5.17
CA LEU A 686 -20.55 -10.08 4.26
C LEU A 686 -21.32 -8.98 4.99
N LYS A 687 -22.22 -9.34 5.91
CA LYS A 687 -22.98 -8.37 6.71
C LYS A 687 -22.08 -7.46 7.54
N VAL A 688 -21.01 -8.01 8.12
CA VAL A 688 -20.00 -7.22 8.85
C VAL A 688 -19.19 -6.34 7.90
N THR A 689 -18.81 -6.88 6.74
CA THR A 689 -17.97 -6.19 5.75
C THR A 689 -18.69 -4.98 5.13
N LEU A 690 -19.94 -5.16 4.71
CA LEU A 690 -20.73 -4.13 4.01
C LEU A 690 -21.54 -3.24 4.96
N GLY A 691 -21.71 -3.66 6.21
CA GLY A 691 -22.58 -3.00 7.19
C GLY A 691 -24.06 -3.37 7.03
N ALA A 692 -24.89 -2.93 7.97
CA ALA A 692 -26.30 -3.33 8.08
C ALA A 692 -27.25 -2.75 7.01
N THR A 693 -26.75 -2.09 5.97
CA THR A 693 -27.57 -1.29 5.03
C THR A 693 -27.58 -1.74 3.57
N THR A 694 -27.01 -2.89 3.21
CA THR A 694 -27.20 -3.45 1.85
C THR A 694 -28.27 -4.55 1.84
N PRO A 695 -29.40 -4.35 1.15
CA PRO A 695 -30.38 -5.42 0.93
C PRO A 695 -29.81 -6.43 -0.07
N ASN A 696 -29.87 -7.71 0.30
CA ASN A 696 -29.67 -8.93 -0.52
C ASN A 696 -28.84 -8.75 -1.81
N LEU A 697 -27.52 -8.98 -1.70
CA LEU A 697 -26.64 -9.33 -2.82
C LEU A 697 -26.77 -10.82 -3.15
#